data_AF-V5BDW6-F1
#
_entry.id   AF-V5BDW6-F1
#
_cell.length_a   1.000
_cell.length_b   1.000
_cell.length_c   1.000
_cell.angle_alpha   90.00
_cell.angle_beta   90.00
_cell.angle_gamma   90.00
#
_symmetry.space_group_name_H-M   'P 1'
#
loop_
_entity.id
_entity.type
_entity.pdbx_description
1 polymer ?
#
loop_
_entity_poly.entity_id
_entity_poly.type
_entity_poly.pdbx_seq_one_letter_code
_entity_poly.pdbx_strand_id
1 'polypeptide(L)'
;MSNNGVIKALWIFSGSTDLTNGATVAACNSVNGEEGVKYSISSVYNATILTCSDPCALAASCFPAYTTTASSDGCACKCAEGGHGDACLPVAVPEPPSTDGADLCVRDVRVDVKLSAGLGTSVACYVGVSFAADVVVDVASMLGSVRNVTLANCTFVNGASLYVVGWRSDPPAGERVDVLISGLESRSGGGVVVANRFPPGSRVTVVDSVLIAEKRVAYRGDYGLGDAFACLVVHNVNLTGSVLTIARTHVAAVFGDAVGVFFVGGVALSSRGALYLDGLLVQAALGLCVSVEGGVAANGGSVVAFVDSEFLLCKHAVSVRGAVSVSGSIVAFLRNDFSSTGDYAVAFYSTVSLAGGSMLLVKGNVHDGVSREILYAAGAVTAAGSTLSFVRNRALLPRMLSAGLSLVAGAHLRVACNGAGGRVLSTAEEYAAAGFGDAGSIDFVGCDACDRDTYCYAPGTASASMKNGVCVCACGSGGYGEACVPVGAPALPPAVGTASSVFVREGVTVRSAFVVPAGASEVTLRHVLLDGVSTVIYVPWMARDGVRIVVQNVSLLNGAVLYVMGGGAVRGAGTAGRDESGPVELSVCDVEALNGALVLSGTFPAGSVLTMTDSLLVAARPTPLVYLPGSQSSPYAPVLVLSGLRLVRSVLVVSGVALVTVMTGGRTVVVDGAVPELVGGGVALDAAVLGGDVALYASARVVASEGAVLRVSGSQVYAAHGLVFESGVEANASAVVVNDNAGALTDGALLELRGSASFVSGSWLPVRGNSISGRLLSLPSYPRSADLVQSTLTLHGNAGSGASRDGRHRCSWGAPAGSSSWGAWRSTGRCCSRWTTGLPTSSGNSVPWRVAFATPKCAALLLRRGRCRGGVAAAVLRAGTGTTACRCTCRTWTDATARLACRR
;
A
#
# COMPACT_ATOMS: atom_id res chain seq x y z
N MET A 1 -35.56 39.98 -50.71
CA MET A 1 -35.06 41.31 -51.10
C MET A 1 -34.28 41.80 -49.88
N SER A 2 -32.97 41.70 -49.78
CA SER A 2 -31.85 42.33 -50.51
C SER A 2 -30.92 42.84 -49.39
N ASN A 3 -29.64 42.52 -49.52
CA ASN A 3 -28.52 42.98 -48.70
C ASN A 3 -28.64 44.41 -48.19
N ASN A 4 -28.21 44.62 -46.94
CA ASN A 4 -26.95 45.33 -46.69
C ASN A 4 -26.35 44.81 -45.39
N GLY A 5 -25.17 44.20 -45.47
CA GLY A 5 -24.43 43.67 -44.34
C GLY A 5 -24.08 44.78 -43.34
N VAL A 6 -24.69 44.75 -42.16
CA VAL A 6 -24.31 45.61 -41.03
C VAL A 6 -24.36 44.74 -39.78
N ILE A 7 -23.20 44.49 -39.19
CA ILE A 7 -23.07 43.76 -37.92
C ILE A 7 -23.35 44.75 -36.77
N LYS A 8 -24.25 44.42 -35.85
CA LYS A 8 -24.58 45.24 -34.68
C LYS A 8 -23.62 44.89 -33.53
N ALA A 9 -22.89 45.86 -32.96
CA ALA A 9 -21.93 45.59 -31.87
C ALA A 9 -22.58 45.39 -30.49
N LEU A 10 -23.63 46.14 -30.15
CA LEU A 10 -24.14 46.17 -28.77
C LEU A 10 -25.64 46.49 -28.71
N TRP A 11 -26.35 45.79 -27.81
CA TRP A 11 -27.77 46.02 -27.49
C TRP A 11 -27.93 46.25 -25.98
N ILE A 12 -28.52 47.39 -25.61
CA ILE A 12 -28.83 47.72 -24.20
C ILE A 12 -30.34 47.90 -24.07
N PHE A 13 -31.02 46.92 -23.46
CA PHE A 13 -32.46 46.93 -23.24
C PHE A 13 -32.84 47.62 -21.92
N SER A 14 -34.09 48.10 -21.82
CA SER A 14 -34.64 48.81 -20.65
C SER A 14 -35.08 47.86 -19.52
N GLY A 15 -34.25 46.88 -19.16
CA GLY A 15 -34.61 45.84 -18.19
C GLY A 15 -34.44 46.22 -16.72
N SER A 16 -33.88 47.39 -16.41
CA SER A 16 -33.63 47.87 -15.04
C SER A 16 -33.91 49.36 -14.98
N THR A 17 -34.88 49.76 -14.17
CA THR A 17 -35.07 51.14 -13.73
C THR A 17 -33.85 51.55 -12.90
N ASP A 18 -33.34 52.77 -13.13
CA ASP A 18 -32.29 53.48 -12.37
C ASP A 18 -30.87 53.54 -12.96
N LEU A 19 -30.74 54.04 -14.19
CA LEU A 19 -29.64 54.97 -14.50
C LEU A 19 -30.16 56.41 -14.37
N THR A 20 -30.62 56.79 -13.18
CA THR A 20 -30.92 58.19 -12.87
C THR A 20 -29.58 58.94 -12.78
N ASN A 21 -29.29 59.77 -13.80
CA ASN A 21 -28.03 60.52 -14.02
C ASN A 21 -26.83 59.74 -14.58
N GLY A 22 -27.03 58.60 -15.24
CA GLY A 22 -25.98 57.92 -16.00
C GLY A 22 -25.83 58.45 -17.44
N ALA A 23 -24.61 58.58 -17.94
CA ALA A 23 -24.32 58.88 -19.34
C ALA A 23 -23.63 57.69 -20.01
N THR A 24 -24.08 57.31 -21.20
CA THR A 24 -23.46 56.24 -22.00
C THR A 24 -22.66 56.88 -23.13
N VAL A 25 -21.37 56.59 -23.25
CA VAL A 25 -20.53 57.10 -24.35
C VAL A 25 -19.95 55.91 -25.12
N ALA A 26 -20.09 55.93 -26.44
CA ALA A 26 -19.48 54.95 -27.33
C ALA A 26 -18.68 55.67 -28.41
N ALA A 27 -17.40 55.35 -28.56
CA ALA A 27 -16.51 55.95 -29.55
C ALA A 27 -15.65 54.87 -30.21
N CYS A 28 -15.37 55.03 -31.51
CA CYS A 28 -14.39 54.23 -32.25
C CYS A 28 -14.48 52.69 -32.22
N ASN A 29 -15.64 52.09 -31.94
CA ASN A 29 -15.75 50.64 -32.01
C ASN A 29 -15.84 50.17 -33.48
N SER A 30 -15.13 49.09 -33.80
CA SER A 30 -15.20 48.37 -35.07
C SER A 30 -15.69 46.93 -34.85
N VAL A 31 -16.28 46.32 -35.86
CA VAL A 31 -16.62 44.88 -35.84
C VAL A 31 -16.00 44.24 -37.07
N ASN A 32 -15.21 43.18 -36.87
CA ASN A 32 -14.45 42.51 -37.92
C ASN A 32 -13.51 43.44 -38.73
N GLY A 33 -13.01 44.50 -38.11
CA GLY A 33 -12.08 45.44 -38.75
C GLY A 33 -12.73 46.52 -39.62
N GLU A 34 -14.06 46.55 -39.74
CA GLU A 34 -14.79 47.62 -40.43
C GLU A 34 -15.25 48.70 -39.42
N GLU A 35 -14.96 49.97 -39.73
CA GLU A 35 -15.42 51.13 -38.96
C GLU A 35 -16.89 51.47 -39.25
N GLY A 36 -17.60 52.03 -38.26
CA GLY A 36 -18.97 52.53 -38.43
C GLY A 36 -20.06 51.59 -37.92
N VAL A 37 -19.98 51.20 -36.65
CA VAL A 37 -20.93 50.25 -36.05
C VAL A 37 -22.23 50.91 -35.60
N LYS A 38 -23.37 50.23 -35.80
CA LYS A 38 -24.67 50.66 -35.27
C LYS A 38 -24.94 50.07 -33.87
N TYR A 39 -25.28 50.95 -32.93
CA TYR A 39 -25.69 50.60 -31.57
C TYR A 39 -27.22 50.63 -31.44
N SER A 40 -27.79 49.68 -30.69
CA SER A 40 -29.22 49.66 -30.36
C SER A 40 -29.39 49.91 -28.86
N ILE A 41 -29.45 51.19 -28.48
CA ILE A 41 -29.58 51.63 -27.09
C ILE A 41 -31.00 52.19 -26.91
N SER A 42 -31.70 51.77 -25.86
CA SER A 42 -33.05 52.27 -25.56
C SER A 42 -33.04 53.79 -25.36
N SER A 43 -34.06 54.50 -25.87
CA SER A 43 -34.20 55.96 -25.77
C SER A 43 -34.33 56.49 -24.34
N VAL A 44 -34.47 55.59 -23.36
CA VAL A 44 -34.46 55.91 -21.92
C VAL A 44 -33.06 56.31 -21.43
N TYR A 45 -31.98 55.89 -22.11
CA TYR A 45 -30.60 56.21 -21.74
C TYR A 45 -30.06 57.36 -22.60
N ASN A 46 -29.37 58.33 -21.96
CA ASN A 46 -28.71 59.42 -22.68
C ASN A 46 -27.36 58.92 -23.24
N ALA A 47 -27.36 58.54 -24.52
CA ALA A 47 -26.19 57.96 -25.20
C ALA A 47 -25.55 58.93 -26.18
N THR A 48 -24.24 59.14 -26.04
CA THR A 48 -23.41 59.92 -26.97
C THR A 48 -22.58 58.95 -27.80
N ILE A 49 -22.77 58.96 -29.13
CA ILE A 49 -22.03 58.10 -30.06
C ILE A 49 -21.11 58.99 -30.89
N LEU A 50 -19.80 58.75 -30.79
CA LEU A 50 -18.76 59.54 -31.44
C LEU A 50 -18.11 58.74 -32.57
N THR A 51 -17.85 59.40 -33.70
CA THR A 51 -17.15 58.80 -34.83
C THR A 51 -15.64 58.81 -34.59
N CYS A 52 -14.88 57.97 -35.31
CA CYS A 52 -13.40 58.03 -35.27
C CYS A 52 -12.78 59.28 -35.90
N SER A 53 -13.62 60.23 -36.30
CA SER A 53 -13.21 61.51 -36.88
C SER A 53 -12.74 62.51 -35.82
N ASP A 54 -13.28 62.40 -34.60
CA ASP A 54 -12.88 63.23 -33.47
C ASP A 54 -11.78 62.52 -32.67
N PRO A 55 -10.56 63.08 -32.58
CA PRO A 55 -9.40 62.33 -32.16
C PRO A 55 -9.34 62.04 -30.66
N CYS A 56 -10.18 62.67 -29.81
CA CYS A 56 -10.34 62.20 -28.44
C CYS A 56 -11.59 62.65 -27.68
N ALA A 57 -12.32 61.67 -27.13
CA ALA A 57 -13.41 61.89 -26.21
C ALA A 57 -12.97 61.50 -24.79
N LEU A 58 -12.69 62.50 -23.95
CA LEU A 58 -12.21 62.32 -22.58
C LEU A 58 -13.00 61.27 -21.78
N ALA A 59 -14.34 61.31 -21.86
CA ALA A 59 -15.22 60.40 -21.13
C ALA A 59 -15.23 58.96 -21.66
N ALA A 60 -14.68 58.72 -22.87
CA ALA A 60 -14.55 57.38 -23.44
C ALA A 60 -13.15 56.78 -23.23
N SER A 61 -12.11 57.61 -23.21
CA SER A 61 -10.71 57.17 -23.16
C SER A 61 -10.07 57.26 -21.77
N CYS A 62 -10.54 58.17 -20.92
CA CYS A 62 -9.95 58.47 -19.63
C CYS A 62 -10.98 58.33 -18.50
N PHE A 63 -10.53 57.99 -17.30
CA PHE A 63 -11.39 58.03 -16.12
C PHE A 63 -11.58 59.49 -15.66
N PRO A 64 -12.78 60.08 -15.81
CA PRO A 64 -12.94 61.54 -15.75
C PRO A 64 -12.59 62.14 -14.39
N ALA A 65 -12.87 61.45 -13.30
CA ALA A 65 -12.70 61.98 -11.95
C ALA A 65 -11.23 62.23 -11.56
N TYR A 66 -10.28 61.53 -12.21
CA TYR A 66 -8.85 61.70 -11.96
C TYR A 66 -8.07 62.11 -13.21
N THR A 67 -8.73 62.75 -14.18
CA THR A 67 -8.07 63.26 -15.39
C THR A 67 -8.05 64.78 -15.39
N THR A 68 -6.87 65.39 -15.60
CA THR A 68 -6.70 66.84 -15.68
C THR A 68 -6.82 67.37 -17.11
N THR A 69 -6.21 66.69 -18.07
CA THR A 69 -6.23 67.04 -19.50
C THR A 69 -6.03 65.78 -20.34
N ALA A 70 -6.52 65.72 -21.58
CA ALA A 70 -6.09 64.71 -22.57
C ALA A 70 -5.47 65.40 -23.80
N SER A 71 -4.47 64.75 -24.37
CA SER A 71 -3.83 65.16 -25.62
C SER A 71 -4.80 65.00 -26.79
N SER A 72 -4.84 65.99 -27.69
CA SER A 72 -5.57 65.91 -28.96
C SER A 72 -4.93 64.93 -29.95
N ASP A 73 -3.64 64.63 -29.77
CA ASP A 73 -2.92 63.61 -30.55
C ASP A 73 -2.78 62.33 -29.70
N GLY A 74 -3.45 61.26 -30.13
CA GLY A 74 -3.28 59.91 -29.57
C GLY A 74 -4.03 59.58 -28.28
N CYS A 75 -4.95 60.44 -27.82
CA CYS A 75 -5.81 60.18 -26.65
C CYS A 75 -5.14 59.92 -25.29
N ALA A 76 -3.88 60.34 -25.10
CA ALA A 76 -3.19 60.13 -23.83
C ALA A 76 -3.79 61.00 -22.70
N CYS A 77 -4.18 60.36 -21.60
CA CYS A 77 -4.76 61.02 -20.43
C CYS A 77 -3.66 61.50 -19.47
N LYS A 78 -3.79 62.73 -18.96
CA LYS A 78 -2.92 63.26 -17.92
C LYS A 78 -3.63 63.22 -16.58
N CYS A 79 -3.09 62.44 -15.65
CA CYS A 79 -3.78 62.16 -14.39
C CYS A 79 -3.65 63.28 -13.37
N ALA A 80 -4.74 63.52 -12.64
CA ALA A 80 -4.76 64.28 -11.41
C ALA A 80 -4.15 63.45 -10.27
N GLU A 81 -3.90 64.10 -9.12
CA GLU A 81 -3.42 63.40 -7.93
C GLU A 81 -4.38 62.25 -7.54
N GLY A 82 -3.83 61.03 -7.38
CA GLY A 82 -4.61 59.81 -7.10
C GLY A 82 -5.06 59.02 -8.34
N GLY A 83 -4.88 59.53 -9.56
CA GLY A 83 -5.10 58.78 -10.80
C GLY A 83 -3.84 58.04 -11.26
N HIS A 84 -4.00 56.81 -11.74
CA HIS A 84 -2.89 55.94 -12.13
C HIS A 84 -3.05 55.34 -13.53
N GLY A 85 -1.91 55.18 -14.23
CA GLY A 85 -1.82 54.60 -15.57
C GLY A 85 -2.36 55.49 -16.69
N ASP A 86 -2.33 54.98 -17.92
CA ASP A 86 -2.65 55.75 -19.14
C ASP A 86 -4.11 56.22 -19.22
N ALA A 87 -5.01 55.62 -18.44
CA ALA A 87 -6.43 55.98 -18.35
C ALA A 87 -6.80 56.66 -17.02
N CYS A 88 -5.83 56.96 -16.14
CA CYS A 88 -6.03 57.66 -14.86
C CYS A 88 -7.03 57.00 -13.90
N LEU A 89 -6.94 55.68 -13.76
CA LEU A 89 -7.83 54.89 -12.90
C LEU A 89 -7.59 55.20 -11.41
N PRO A 90 -8.61 55.02 -10.55
CA PRO A 90 -8.52 55.28 -9.10
C PRO A 90 -7.55 54.36 -8.34
N VAL A 91 -7.05 53.30 -8.98
CA VAL A 91 -6.14 52.32 -8.39
C VAL A 91 -5.01 52.05 -9.37
N ALA A 92 -3.77 52.09 -8.90
CA ALA A 92 -2.62 51.66 -9.68
C ALA A 92 -2.75 50.18 -10.00
N VAL A 93 -2.81 49.85 -11.29
CA VAL A 93 -2.58 48.47 -11.74
C VAL A 93 -1.10 48.19 -11.48
N PRO A 94 -0.73 47.18 -10.68
CA PRO A 94 0.67 46.85 -10.47
C PRO A 94 1.30 46.52 -11.82
N GLU A 95 2.38 47.21 -12.20
CA GLU A 95 3.16 46.80 -13.36
C GLU A 95 3.65 45.36 -13.14
N PRO A 96 3.55 44.47 -14.14
CA PRO A 96 4.11 43.13 -14.02
C PRO A 96 5.62 43.27 -13.76
N PRO A 97 6.20 42.51 -12.82
CA PRO A 97 7.63 42.58 -12.57
C PRO A 97 8.39 42.33 -13.87
N SER A 98 9.47 43.07 -14.09
CA SER A 98 10.40 42.86 -15.20
C SER A 98 10.76 41.37 -15.29
N THR A 99 10.83 40.84 -16.51
CA THR A 99 11.11 39.43 -16.85
C THR A 99 12.49 38.91 -16.41
N ASP A 100 13.30 39.74 -15.76
CA ASP A 100 14.65 39.41 -15.34
C ASP A 100 14.72 39.27 -13.80
N GLY A 101 14.47 38.07 -13.31
CA GLY A 101 15.03 37.61 -12.03
C GLY A 101 14.04 37.25 -10.91
N ALA A 102 14.10 35.96 -10.51
CA ALA A 102 13.90 35.35 -9.19
C ALA A 102 12.61 35.61 -8.34
N ASP A 103 11.84 36.69 -8.55
CA ASP A 103 10.65 37.05 -7.75
C ASP A 103 9.32 36.86 -8.51
N LEU A 104 9.28 35.96 -9.50
CA LEU A 104 8.12 35.69 -10.36
C LEU A 104 7.22 34.51 -9.89
N CYS A 105 7.48 33.96 -8.70
CA CYS A 105 6.70 32.85 -8.18
C CYS A 105 5.45 33.35 -7.44
N VAL A 106 4.28 32.82 -7.79
CA VAL A 106 3.08 32.97 -6.97
C VAL A 106 3.26 32.13 -5.72
N ARG A 107 3.15 32.73 -4.53
CA ARG A 107 3.43 32.08 -3.25
C ARG A 107 2.25 32.08 -2.30
N ASP A 108 1.97 30.93 -1.69
CA ASP A 108 1.07 30.80 -0.53
C ASP A 108 -0.36 31.36 -0.73
N VAL A 109 -0.85 31.36 -1.97
CA VAL A 109 -2.21 31.79 -2.34
C VAL A 109 -3.16 30.60 -2.44
N ARG A 110 -4.46 30.84 -2.27
CA ARG A 110 -5.52 29.88 -2.60
C ARG A 110 -6.20 30.25 -3.92
N VAL A 111 -6.35 29.28 -4.80
CA VAL A 111 -6.96 29.45 -6.13
C VAL A 111 -8.18 28.53 -6.25
N ASP A 112 -9.37 29.12 -6.27
CA ASP A 112 -10.64 28.38 -6.35
C ASP A 112 -11.25 28.33 -7.77
N VAL A 113 -10.58 28.93 -8.76
CA VAL A 113 -11.01 28.97 -10.16
C VAL A 113 -10.04 28.25 -11.07
N LYS A 114 -10.54 27.70 -12.19
CA LYS A 114 -9.69 27.01 -13.18
C LYS A 114 -8.61 27.97 -13.69
N LEU A 115 -7.37 27.50 -13.70
CA LEU A 115 -6.20 28.29 -14.08
C LEU A 115 -5.55 27.72 -15.34
N SER A 116 -5.29 28.60 -16.32
CA SER A 116 -4.41 28.31 -17.44
C SER A 116 -3.07 29.03 -17.21
N ALA A 117 -2.06 28.30 -16.76
CA ALA A 117 -0.78 28.84 -16.36
C ALA A 117 0.20 28.96 -17.54
N GLY A 118 1.01 30.03 -17.53
CA GLY A 118 2.09 30.23 -18.50
C GLY A 118 1.67 30.79 -19.86
N LEU A 119 0.38 31.07 -20.09
CA LEU A 119 -0.09 31.69 -21.33
C LEU A 119 0.63 33.02 -21.57
N GLY A 120 1.37 33.11 -22.68
CA GLY A 120 2.09 34.34 -23.05
C GLY A 120 3.36 34.63 -22.24
N THR A 121 3.85 33.70 -21.42
CA THR A 121 5.10 33.88 -20.64
C THR A 121 6.09 32.74 -20.89
N SER A 122 7.37 32.95 -20.58
CA SER A 122 8.42 31.90 -20.65
C SER A 122 8.60 31.15 -19.33
N VAL A 123 8.03 31.66 -18.23
CA VAL A 123 8.13 31.10 -16.88
C VAL A 123 6.74 31.00 -16.25
N ALA A 124 6.45 29.85 -15.62
CA ALA A 124 5.31 29.66 -14.73
C ALA A 124 5.80 29.07 -13.40
N CYS A 125 5.71 29.83 -12.31
CA CYS A 125 6.21 29.41 -10.99
C CYS A 125 5.15 29.55 -9.89
N TYR A 126 4.90 28.47 -9.16
CA TYR A 126 3.99 28.40 -8.02
C TYR A 126 4.67 27.69 -6.85
N VAL A 127 4.62 28.29 -5.65
CA VAL A 127 5.21 27.70 -4.44
C VAL A 127 4.22 27.79 -3.28
N GLY A 128 3.90 26.68 -2.62
CA GLY A 128 2.99 26.69 -1.46
C GLY A 128 1.52 27.01 -1.80
N VAL A 129 1.16 27.04 -3.09
CA VAL A 129 -0.18 27.44 -3.55
C VAL A 129 -1.18 26.29 -3.35
N SER A 130 -2.38 26.63 -2.91
CA SER A 130 -3.49 25.68 -2.70
C SER A 130 -4.54 25.82 -3.80
N PHE A 131 -4.70 24.80 -4.62
CA PHE A 131 -5.65 24.77 -5.74
C PHE A 131 -6.90 23.96 -5.40
N ALA A 132 -8.07 24.58 -5.51
CA ALA A 132 -9.37 23.92 -5.39
C ALA A 132 -10.06 23.68 -6.75
N ALA A 133 -9.42 24.08 -7.84
CA ALA A 133 -9.86 23.86 -9.21
C ALA A 133 -8.67 23.46 -10.11
N ASP A 134 -8.98 22.92 -11.28
CA ASP A 134 -7.98 22.38 -12.21
C ASP A 134 -6.96 23.42 -12.69
N VAL A 135 -5.71 22.99 -12.81
CA VAL A 135 -4.59 23.80 -13.31
C VAL A 135 -4.08 23.20 -14.60
N VAL A 136 -4.08 23.97 -15.67
CA VAL A 136 -3.56 23.58 -16.98
C VAL A 136 -2.32 24.38 -17.30
N VAL A 137 -1.20 23.70 -17.45
CA VAL A 137 0.05 24.23 -17.99
C VAL A 137 0.21 23.71 -19.42
N ASP A 138 -0.25 24.51 -20.38
CA ASP A 138 -0.02 24.23 -21.80
C ASP A 138 1.33 24.81 -22.21
N VAL A 139 2.36 23.97 -22.16
CA VAL A 139 3.73 24.42 -22.44
C VAL A 139 3.89 24.81 -23.91
N ALA A 140 3.03 24.35 -24.83
CA ALA A 140 3.09 24.75 -26.24
C ALA A 140 2.66 26.22 -26.44
N SER A 141 1.78 26.72 -25.56
CA SER A 141 1.26 28.10 -25.58
C SER A 141 2.11 29.11 -24.81
N MET A 142 3.21 28.67 -24.17
CA MET A 142 4.23 29.53 -23.56
C MET A 142 5.12 30.19 -24.62
N LEU A 143 5.78 31.30 -24.26
CA LEU A 143 6.72 32.02 -25.14
C LEU A 143 8.18 31.68 -24.83
N GLY A 144 9.06 31.90 -25.81
CA GLY A 144 10.52 31.74 -25.66
C GLY A 144 11.05 30.36 -26.04
N SER A 145 12.36 30.31 -26.31
CA SER A 145 13.08 29.08 -26.68
C SER A 145 13.34 28.15 -25.49
N VAL A 146 13.34 28.70 -24.26
CA VAL A 146 13.43 27.94 -23.02
C VAL A 146 12.21 28.27 -22.18
N ARG A 147 11.43 27.24 -21.84
CA ARG A 147 10.16 27.36 -21.13
C ARG A 147 10.27 26.66 -19.78
N ASN A 148 10.16 27.41 -18.70
CA ASN A 148 10.37 26.91 -17.33
C ASN A 148 9.06 26.84 -16.55
N VAL A 149 8.75 25.68 -16.00
CA VAL A 149 7.57 25.45 -15.18
C VAL A 149 8.01 24.91 -13.82
N THR A 150 7.58 25.52 -12.73
CA THR A 150 7.88 25.07 -11.37
C THR A 150 6.63 25.11 -10.51
N LEU A 151 6.25 23.96 -9.94
CA LEU A 151 5.25 23.85 -8.88
C LEU A 151 5.92 23.19 -7.69
N ALA A 152 6.12 23.93 -6.60
CA ALA A 152 6.82 23.43 -5.41
C ALA A 152 5.91 23.51 -4.17
N ASN A 153 5.76 22.41 -3.43
CA ASN A 153 4.95 22.34 -2.20
C ASN A 153 3.50 22.82 -2.39
N CYS A 154 2.93 22.64 -3.58
CA CYS A 154 1.54 23.01 -3.87
C CYS A 154 0.58 21.93 -3.36
N THR A 155 -0.63 22.32 -2.98
CA THR A 155 -1.66 21.40 -2.51
C THR A 155 -2.90 21.43 -3.41
N PHE A 156 -3.48 20.27 -3.67
CA PHE A 156 -4.67 20.10 -4.50
C PHE A 156 -5.81 19.53 -3.65
N VAL A 157 -6.87 20.33 -3.52
CA VAL A 157 -8.04 20.05 -2.70
C VAL A 157 -9.29 19.95 -3.57
N ASN A 158 -10.38 19.40 -3.01
CA ASN A 158 -11.68 19.28 -3.69
C ASN A 158 -11.65 18.56 -5.05
N GLY A 159 -10.69 17.65 -5.27
CA GLY A 159 -10.57 16.89 -6.52
C GLY A 159 -9.92 17.66 -7.67
N ALA A 160 -9.29 18.81 -7.42
CA ALA A 160 -8.54 19.57 -8.40
C ALA A 160 -7.40 18.74 -9.02
N SER A 161 -7.18 18.86 -10.32
CA SER A 161 -6.11 18.13 -11.02
C SER A 161 -5.13 19.07 -11.74
N LEU A 162 -3.88 18.62 -11.87
CA LEU A 162 -2.82 19.31 -12.61
C LEU A 162 -2.64 18.66 -13.99
N TYR A 163 -2.59 19.48 -15.03
CA TYR A 163 -2.36 19.06 -16.41
C TYR A 163 -1.12 19.77 -16.96
N VAL A 164 -0.07 19.02 -17.29
CA VAL A 164 1.11 19.52 -18.01
C VAL A 164 1.07 18.94 -19.42
N VAL A 165 0.82 19.80 -20.41
CA VAL A 165 0.49 19.39 -21.76
C VAL A 165 1.50 19.97 -22.75
N GLY A 166 2.17 19.09 -23.48
CA GLY A 166 3.06 19.44 -24.58
C GLY A 166 2.38 19.42 -25.96
N TRP A 167 3.19 19.35 -27.02
CA TRP A 167 2.74 19.45 -28.41
C TRP A 167 2.06 18.16 -28.86
N ARG A 168 0.89 18.29 -29.49
CA ARG A 168 0.17 17.16 -30.11
C ARG A 168 0.90 16.64 -31.36
N SER A 169 1.50 17.55 -32.13
CA SER A 169 2.34 17.28 -33.29
C SER A 169 3.83 17.29 -32.92
N ASP A 170 4.71 17.09 -33.90
CA ASP A 170 6.14 17.18 -33.65
C ASP A 170 6.53 18.58 -33.15
N PRO A 171 7.28 18.66 -32.04
CA PRO A 171 7.66 19.92 -31.44
C PRO A 171 8.72 20.64 -32.31
N PRO A 172 8.78 21.97 -32.25
CA PRO A 172 9.78 22.77 -32.95
C PRO A 172 11.21 22.42 -32.50
N ALA A 173 12.15 22.44 -33.45
CA ALA A 173 13.56 22.21 -33.18
C ALA A 173 14.21 23.45 -32.51
N GLY A 174 15.18 23.22 -31.63
CA GLY A 174 15.92 24.30 -30.94
C GLY A 174 15.20 24.89 -29.71
N GLU A 175 14.02 24.38 -29.37
CA GLU A 175 13.32 24.72 -28.13
C GLU A 175 13.59 23.70 -27.02
N ARG A 176 13.35 24.10 -25.77
CA ARG A 176 13.50 23.26 -24.58
C ARG A 176 12.47 23.61 -23.51
N VAL A 177 11.96 22.58 -22.84
CA VAL A 177 11.06 22.72 -21.69
C VAL A 177 11.71 22.10 -20.45
N ASP A 178 11.73 22.83 -19.34
CA ASP A 178 12.10 22.32 -18.03
C ASP A 178 10.89 22.44 -17.08
N VAL A 179 10.32 21.29 -16.70
CA VAL A 179 9.19 21.19 -15.76
C VAL A 179 9.67 20.53 -14.48
N LEU A 180 9.45 21.20 -13.35
CA LEU A 180 9.70 20.67 -12.00
C LEU A 180 8.40 20.74 -11.17
N ILE A 181 7.86 19.59 -10.83
CA ILE A 181 6.78 19.43 -9.86
C ILE A 181 7.40 18.77 -8.63
N SER A 182 7.48 19.48 -7.51
CA SER A 182 8.14 19.01 -6.29
C SER A 182 7.22 19.21 -5.08
N GLY A 183 7.17 18.25 -4.16
CA GLY A 183 6.39 18.43 -2.92
C GLY A 183 4.88 18.54 -3.13
N LEU A 184 4.35 18.07 -4.27
CA LEU A 184 2.93 18.22 -4.59
C LEU A 184 2.10 17.31 -3.71
N GLU A 185 1.08 17.83 -3.04
CA GLU A 185 0.14 17.03 -2.27
C GLU A 185 -1.28 17.05 -2.87
N SER A 186 -1.77 15.89 -3.29
CA SER A 186 -3.17 15.69 -3.66
C SER A 186 -3.77 14.60 -2.79
N ARG A 187 -4.68 14.97 -1.88
CA ARG A 187 -5.34 14.03 -0.93
C ARG A 187 -6.84 13.85 -1.17
N SER A 188 -7.39 14.55 -2.16
CA SER A 188 -8.84 14.69 -2.35
C SER A 188 -9.36 14.05 -3.64
N GLY A 189 -8.61 13.10 -4.21
CA GLY A 189 -8.99 12.44 -5.46
C GLY A 189 -8.72 13.31 -6.71
N GLY A 190 -7.85 14.29 -6.60
CA GLY A 190 -7.25 14.99 -7.74
C GLY A 190 -6.03 14.25 -8.26
N GLY A 191 -5.69 14.41 -9.54
CA GLY A 191 -4.55 13.74 -10.15
C GLY A 191 -3.59 14.67 -10.88
N VAL A 192 -2.51 14.08 -11.38
CA VAL A 192 -1.54 14.77 -12.26
C VAL A 192 -1.57 14.12 -13.64
N VAL A 193 -1.52 14.93 -14.70
CA VAL A 193 -1.44 14.48 -16.08
C VAL A 193 -0.19 15.09 -16.72
N VAL A 194 0.64 14.25 -17.34
CA VAL A 194 1.71 14.67 -18.25
C VAL A 194 1.38 14.14 -19.63
N ALA A 195 1.26 15.02 -20.63
CA ALA A 195 0.72 14.63 -21.93
C ALA A 195 1.55 15.12 -23.12
N ASN A 196 1.51 14.31 -24.19
CA ASN A 196 2.02 14.58 -25.52
C ASN A 196 3.57 14.69 -25.61
N ARG A 197 4.07 15.42 -26.62
CA ARG A 197 5.48 15.47 -27.00
C ARG A 197 6.19 16.69 -26.41
N PHE A 198 7.48 16.54 -26.13
CA PHE A 198 8.35 17.62 -25.67
C PHE A 198 9.59 17.74 -26.59
N PRO A 199 10.05 18.97 -26.91
CA PRO A 199 11.24 19.20 -27.73
C PRO A 199 12.48 18.45 -27.22
N PRO A 200 13.42 18.00 -28.08
CA PRO A 200 14.64 17.36 -27.63
C PRO A 200 15.44 18.19 -26.62
N GLY A 201 15.98 17.53 -25.60
CA GLY A 201 16.69 18.18 -24.48
C GLY A 201 15.77 18.64 -23.35
N SER A 202 14.45 18.47 -23.47
CA SER A 202 13.48 18.81 -22.41
C SER A 202 13.55 17.84 -21.22
N ARG A 203 13.20 18.36 -20.04
CA ARG A 203 13.18 17.63 -18.78
C ARG A 203 11.86 17.85 -18.07
N VAL A 204 11.16 16.77 -17.73
CA VAL A 204 9.93 16.80 -16.95
C VAL A 204 10.14 15.96 -15.71
N THR A 205 10.06 16.58 -14.53
CA THR A 205 10.34 15.91 -13.26
C THR A 205 9.16 16.09 -12.31
N VAL A 206 8.61 14.98 -11.82
CA VAL A 206 7.69 14.92 -10.67
C VAL A 206 8.46 14.28 -9.53
N VAL A 207 8.65 14.99 -8.43
CA VAL A 207 9.52 14.54 -7.34
C VAL A 207 8.93 14.84 -5.97
N ASP A 208 9.25 14.03 -4.96
CA ASP A 208 8.89 14.28 -3.55
C ASP A 208 7.39 14.54 -3.33
N SER A 209 6.53 13.93 -4.15
CA SER A 209 5.09 14.25 -4.20
C SER A 209 4.24 13.14 -3.56
N VAL A 210 3.05 13.49 -3.09
CA VAL A 210 2.08 12.56 -2.47
C VAL A 210 0.74 12.68 -3.20
N LEU A 211 0.37 11.62 -3.92
CA LEU A 211 -0.85 11.54 -4.72
C LEU A 211 -1.74 10.41 -4.18
N ILE A 212 -2.81 10.77 -3.48
CA ILE A 212 -3.71 9.84 -2.82
C ILE A 212 -5.12 9.98 -3.43
N ALA A 213 -5.62 8.86 -3.96
CA ALA A 213 -6.97 8.73 -4.48
C ALA A 213 -7.77 7.69 -3.68
N GLU A 214 -8.67 8.18 -2.82
CA GLU A 214 -9.62 7.34 -2.08
C GLU A 214 -10.87 6.97 -2.92
N LYS A 215 -11.09 7.70 -4.01
CA LYS A 215 -12.16 7.51 -4.98
C LYS A 215 -11.59 7.69 -6.39
N ARG A 216 -12.35 7.25 -7.40
CA ARG A 216 -11.98 7.43 -8.81
C ARG A 216 -11.72 8.92 -9.09
N VAL A 217 -10.54 9.21 -9.62
CA VAL A 217 -10.16 10.54 -10.12
C VAL A 217 -10.92 10.77 -11.42
N ALA A 218 -11.74 11.82 -11.48
CA ALA A 218 -12.45 12.21 -12.69
C ALA A 218 -11.70 13.36 -13.36
N TYR A 219 -10.85 13.05 -14.34
CA TYR A 219 -10.17 14.07 -15.13
C TYR A 219 -11.17 14.81 -16.02
N ARG A 220 -11.26 16.14 -15.86
CA ARG A 220 -12.12 17.01 -16.66
C ARG A 220 -11.38 17.51 -17.92
N GLY A 221 -12.04 17.52 -19.08
CA GLY A 221 -11.55 18.22 -20.29
C GLY A 221 -11.44 17.38 -21.58
N ASP A 222 -11.12 18.06 -22.69
CA ASP A 222 -11.09 17.55 -24.07
C ASP A 222 -9.87 16.66 -24.41
N TYR A 223 -9.14 16.18 -23.40
CA TYR A 223 -7.88 15.43 -23.59
C TYR A 223 -8.10 13.96 -23.96
N GLY A 224 -9.35 13.52 -24.15
CA GLY A 224 -9.67 12.17 -24.62
C GLY A 224 -9.34 11.07 -23.59
N LEU A 225 -9.20 11.42 -22.32
CA LEU A 225 -8.85 10.48 -21.24
C LEU A 225 -9.98 9.49 -20.91
N GLY A 226 -11.21 9.74 -21.37
CA GLY A 226 -12.35 8.83 -21.21
C GLY A 226 -12.59 8.45 -19.75
N ASP A 227 -12.67 7.14 -19.50
CA ASP A 227 -12.83 6.52 -18.19
C ASP A 227 -11.47 6.23 -17.50
N ALA A 228 -10.41 7.00 -17.77
CA ALA A 228 -9.13 6.80 -17.08
C ALA A 228 -9.21 7.25 -15.61
N PHE A 229 -8.96 6.34 -14.67
CA PHE A 229 -9.00 6.61 -13.22
C PHE A 229 -7.66 6.28 -12.56
N ALA A 230 -6.71 7.21 -12.57
CA ALA A 230 -5.41 7.05 -11.91
C ALA A 230 -4.98 8.30 -11.14
N CYS A 231 -4.01 8.17 -10.23
CA CYS A 231 -3.45 9.32 -9.51
C CYS A 231 -2.52 10.13 -10.41
N LEU A 232 -1.75 9.44 -11.25
CA LEU A 232 -0.81 10.03 -12.20
C LEU A 232 -1.03 9.40 -13.57
N VAL A 233 -1.31 10.23 -14.57
CA VAL A 233 -1.52 9.81 -15.95
C VAL A 233 -0.43 10.36 -16.84
N VAL A 234 0.13 9.49 -17.68
CA VAL A 234 1.08 9.84 -18.74
C VAL A 234 0.42 9.49 -20.07
N HIS A 235 0.04 10.51 -20.84
CA HIS A 235 -0.84 10.34 -22.00
C HIS A 235 -0.14 10.69 -23.32
N ASN A 236 -0.04 9.74 -24.25
CA ASN A 236 0.57 9.91 -25.58
C ASN A 236 1.98 10.51 -25.54
N VAL A 237 2.79 10.14 -24.54
CA VAL A 237 4.12 10.72 -24.36
C VAL A 237 5.15 10.05 -25.27
N ASN A 238 5.77 10.87 -26.12
CA ASN A 238 6.91 10.48 -26.96
C ASN A 238 8.14 11.29 -26.54
N LEU A 239 9.15 10.60 -26.02
CA LEU A 239 10.39 11.17 -25.50
C LEU A 239 11.50 11.03 -26.53
N THR A 240 11.63 12.01 -27.42
CA THR A 240 12.71 12.08 -28.41
C THR A 240 13.84 12.94 -27.88
N GLY A 241 14.91 12.33 -27.34
CA GLY A 241 16.01 13.05 -26.69
C GLY A 241 15.59 13.85 -25.44
N SER A 242 14.44 13.52 -24.86
CA SER A 242 13.84 14.17 -23.69
C SER A 242 13.75 13.20 -22.51
N VAL A 243 13.69 13.74 -21.30
CA VAL A 243 13.69 12.93 -20.06
C VAL A 243 12.44 13.21 -19.24
N LEU A 244 11.70 12.15 -18.91
CA LEU A 244 10.62 12.16 -17.93
C LEU A 244 11.08 11.38 -16.69
N THR A 245 10.99 11.99 -15.52
CA THR A 245 11.38 11.38 -14.25
C THR A 245 10.27 11.56 -13.22
N ILE A 246 9.80 10.45 -12.66
CA ILE A 246 8.90 10.43 -11.51
C ILE A 246 9.70 9.81 -10.37
N ALA A 247 10.07 10.62 -9.39
CA ALA A 247 11.00 10.20 -8.36
C ALA A 247 10.46 10.45 -6.95
N ARG A 248 10.81 9.60 -5.97
CA ARG A 248 10.45 9.76 -4.54
C ARG A 248 8.99 10.17 -4.31
N THR A 249 8.09 9.63 -5.12
CA THR A 249 6.68 10.02 -5.15
C THR A 249 5.86 8.88 -4.58
N HIS A 250 4.98 9.21 -3.63
CA HIS A 250 4.05 8.27 -3.02
C HIS A 250 2.70 8.36 -3.75
N VAL A 251 2.29 7.26 -4.36
CA VAL A 251 1.05 7.14 -5.13
C VAL A 251 0.18 6.06 -4.49
N ALA A 252 -1.01 6.41 -4.03
CA ALA A 252 -1.88 5.45 -3.37
C ALA A 252 -3.32 5.56 -3.85
N ALA A 253 -3.80 4.49 -4.48
CA ALA A 253 -5.15 4.39 -5.03
C ALA A 253 -5.89 3.21 -4.37
N VAL A 254 -6.86 3.52 -3.52
CA VAL A 254 -7.47 2.54 -2.58
C VAL A 254 -8.94 2.20 -2.89
N PHE A 255 -9.29 2.19 -4.18
CA PHE A 255 -10.61 1.79 -4.70
C PHE A 255 -10.51 0.58 -5.63
N GLY A 256 -11.63 -0.09 -5.92
CA GLY A 256 -11.65 -1.26 -6.81
C GLY A 256 -11.22 -0.94 -8.23
N ASP A 257 -10.41 -1.82 -8.84
CA ASP A 257 -9.76 -1.64 -10.15
C ASP A 257 -8.87 -0.38 -10.25
N ALA A 258 -8.34 0.08 -9.11
CA ALA A 258 -7.48 1.24 -9.06
C ALA A 258 -6.23 1.10 -9.94
N VAL A 259 -5.85 2.21 -10.58
CA VAL A 259 -4.55 2.35 -11.23
C VAL A 259 -3.76 3.44 -10.51
N GLY A 260 -2.53 3.14 -10.07
CA GLY A 260 -1.67 4.13 -9.43
C GLY A 260 -1.13 5.13 -10.45
N VAL A 261 -0.27 4.63 -11.33
CA VAL A 261 0.33 5.34 -12.47
C VAL A 261 -0.14 4.70 -13.76
N PHE A 262 -0.74 5.51 -14.64
CA PHE A 262 -1.33 5.03 -15.88
C PHE A 262 -0.69 5.67 -17.10
N PHE A 263 -0.01 4.87 -17.91
CA PHE A 263 0.48 5.25 -19.23
C PHE A 263 -0.53 4.81 -20.27
N VAL A 264 -1.02 5.76 -21.07
CA VAL A 264 -2.06 5.50 -22.07
C VAL A 264 -1.66 6.10 -23.42
N GLY A 265 -1.93 5.35 -24.50
CA GLY A 265 -1.50 5.70 -25.84
C GLY A 265 -0.07 5.26 -26.17
N GLY A 266 0.49 4.35 -25.37
CA GLY A 266 1.84 3.83 -25.50
C GLY A 266 2.92 4.77 -24.98
N VAL A 267 4.13 4.20 -24.81
CA VAL A 267 5.33 4.95 -24.43
C VAL A 267 6.37 4.78 -25.52
N ALA A 268 6.76 5.88 -26.17
CA ALA A 268 7.78 5.87 -27.21
C ALA A 268 9.01 6.68 -26.75
N LEU A 269 10.20 6.11 -26.87
CA LEU A 269 11.47 6.75 -26.58
C LEU A 269 12.41 6.58 -27.77
N SER A 270 13.04 7.67 -28.19
CA SER A 270 14.00 7.67 -29.30
C SER A 270 15.13 8.64 -29.06
N SER A 271 16.23 8.49 -29.81
CA SER A 271 17.35 9.44 -29.82
C SER A 271 17.86 9.80 -28.43
N ARG A 272 18.13 8.79 -27.60
CA ARG A 272 18.55 8.93 -26.19
C ARG A 272 17.49 9.58 -25.29
N GLY A 273 16.21 9.24 -25.50
CA GLY A 273 15.13 9.58 -24.57
C GLY A 273 15.15 8.70 -23.32
N ALA A 274 14.62 9.19 -22.19
CA ALA A 274 14.61 8.42 -20.96
C ALA A 274 13.33 8.58 -20.12
N LEU A 275 12.83 7.46 -19.60
CA LEU A 275 11.77 7.38 -18.60
C LEU A 275 12.34 6.74 -17.33
N TYR A 276 12.33 7.50 -16.24
CA TYR A 276 12.76 7.07 -14.92
C TYR A 276 11.60 7.05 -13.93
N LEU A 277 11.43 5.92 -13.25
CA LEU A 277 10.55 5.72 -12.11
C LEU A 277 11.46 5.34 -10.93
N ASP A 278 11.81 6.31 -10.09
CA ASP A 278 12.93 6.20 -9.15
C ASP A 278 12.50 6.45 -7.70
N GLY A 279 12.58 5.45 -6.81
CA GLY A 279 12.09 5.59 -5.44
C GLY A 279 10.57 5.80 -5.36
N LEU A 280 9.82 5.23 -6.29
CA LEU A 280 8.36 5.33 -6.30
C LEU A 280 7.77 4.42 -5.21
N LEU A 281 6.82 4.94 -4.42
CA LEU A 281 6.05 4.13 -3.48
C LEU A 281 4.63 4.03 -4.02
N VAL A 282 4.19 2.85 -4.47
CA VAL A 282 2.84 2.70 -5.05
C VAL A 282 2.01 1.68 -4.30
N GLN A 283 0.82 2.09 -3.85
CA GLN A 283 -0.19 1.20 -3.31
C GLN A 283 -1.42 1.21 -4.22
N ALA A 284 -1.87 0.03 -4.64
CA ALA A 284 -3.16 -0.15 -5.29
C ALA A 284 -3.97 -1.17 -4.49
N ALA A 285 -5.29 -1.04 -4.38
CA ALA A 285 -6.13 -2.02 -3.68
C ALA A 285 -6.35 -3.31 -4.49
N LEU A 286 -5.28 -4.09 -4.74
CA LEU A 286 -5.23 -5.19 -5.72
C LEU A 286 -5.58 -4.74 -7.15
N GLY A 287 -5.37 -3.45 -7.42
CA GLY A 287 -5.41 -2.88 -8.77
C GLY A 287 -4.05 -2.95 -9.46
N LEU A 288 -3.83 -2.13 -10.48
CA LEU A 288 -2.54 -2.05 -11.18
C LEU A 288 -1.73 -0.90 -10.61
N CYS A 289 -0.54 -1.15 -10.08
CA CYS A 289 0.27 -0.05 -9.56
C CYS A 289 0.83 0.82 -10.69
N VAL A 290 1.43 0.19 -11.70
CA VAL A 290 1.80 0.82 -12.96
C VAL A 290 1.16 0.04 -14.10
N SER A 291 0.38 0.72 -14.92
CA SER A 291 -0.25 0.13 -16.11
C SER A 291 0.14 0.91 -17.35
N VAL A 292 0.57 0.20 -18.39
CA VAL A 292 0.91 0.75 -19.70
C VAL A 292 -0.02 0.15 -20.74
N GLU A 293 -0.85 0.98 -21.35
CA GLU A 293 -1.76 0.63 -22.44
C GLU A 293 -1.25 1.25 -23.74
N GLY A 294 -1.03 0.41 -24.76
CA GLY A 294 -0.49 0.80 -26.07
C GLY A 294 0.95 0.36 -26.34
N GLY A 295 1.58 -0.36 -25.41
CA GLY A 295 2.93 -0.91 -25.56
C GLY A 295 4.08 0.07 -25.24
N VAL A 296 5.30 -0.41 -25.38
CA VAL A 296 6.53 0.34 -25.12
C VAL A 296 7.49 0.18 -26.30
N ALA A 297 7.95 1.29 -26.87
CA ALA A 297 8.93 1.31 -27.93
C ALA A 297 10.14 2.16 -27.50
N ALA A 298 11.32 1.55 -27.37
CA ALA A 298 12.55 2.24 -27.01
C ALA A 298 13.64 2.00 -28.06
N ASN A 299 14.15 3.07 -28.68
CA ASN A 299 15.19 2.97 -29.70
C ASN A 299 16.29 4.04 -29.56
N GLY A 300 17.43 3.81 -30.22
CA GLY A 300 18.49 4.82 -30.36
C GLY A 300 19.17 5.20 -29.04
N GLY A 301 19.53 4.21 -28.21
CA GLY A 301 20.18 4.44 -26.93
C GLY A 301 19.24 5.01 -25.85
N SER A 302 17.97 4.64 -25.87
CA SER A 302 16.97 5.11 -24.90
C SER A 302 16.91 4.24 -23.64
N VAL A 303 16.34 4.79 -22.57
CA VAL A 303 16.28 4.14 -21.24
C VAL A 303 14.85 4.12 -20.69
N VAL A 304 14.38 2.96 -20.26
CA VAL A 304 13.21 2.82 -19.38
C VAL A 304 13.68 2.14 -18.10
N ALA A 305 13.60 2.82 -16.97
CA ALA A 305 14.15 2.32 -15.71
C ALA A 305 13.19 2.48 -14.53
N PHE A 306 13.02 1.38 -13.80
CA PHE A 306 12.39 1.31 -12.49
C PHE A 306 13.49 1.06 -11.47
N VAL A 307 13.73 2.02 -10.58
CA VAL A 307 14.86 2.02 -9.66
C VAL A 307 14.36 2.24 -8.24
N ASP A 308 14.85 1.43 -7.29
CA ASP A 308 14.63 1.61 -5.85
C ASP A 308 13.16 1.81 -5.45
N SER A 309 12.20 1.29 -6.23
CA SER A 309 10.77 1.52 -6.05
C SER A 309 10.09 0.39 -5.26
N GLU A 310 9.09 0.72 -4.45
CA GLU A 310 8.33 -0.22 -3.63
C GLU A 310 6.85 -0.25 -4.07
N PHE A 311 6.35 -1.45 -4.33
CA PHE A 311 5.00 -1.69 -4.82
C PHE A 311 4.23 -2.56 -3.82
N LEU A 312 3.11 -2.06 -3.32
CA LEU A 312 2.35 -2.68 -2.25
C LEU A 312 0.92 -3.02 -2.70
N LEU A 313 0.52 -4.27 -2.45
CA LEU A 313 -0.84 -4.76 -2.66
C LEU A 313 -1.37 -4.64 -4.10
N CYS A 314 -0.48 -4.59 -5.08
CA CYS A 314 -0.86 -4.52 -6.48
C CYS A 314 -1.29 -5.89 -7.00
N LYS A 315 -2.28 -6.01 -7.90
CA LYS A 315 -2.43 -7.22 -8.71
C LYS A 315 -1.16 -7.48 -9.53
N HIS A 316 -0.70 -6.44 -10.22
CA HIS A 316 0.62 -6.37 -10.85
C HIS A 316 1.30 -5.06 -10.45
N ALA A 317 2.58 -5.13 -10.09
CA ALA A 317 3.37 -3.93 -9.84
C ALA A 317 3.55 -3.14 -11.14
N VAL A 318 3.91 -3.84 -12.22
CA VAL A 318 4.00 -3.29 -13.57
C VAL A 318 3.26 -4.20 -14.54
N SER A 319 2.31 -3.63 -15.28
CA SER A 319 1.57 -4.33 -16.32
C SER A 319 1.67 -3.57 -17.63
N VAL A 320 2.09 -4.28 -18.69
CA VAL A 320 2.17 -3.73 -20.04
C VAL A 320 1.25 -4.49 -20.97
N ARG A 321 0.30 -3.77 -21.56
CA ARG A 321 -0.59 -4.23 -22.61
C ARG A 321 -0.21 -3.57 -23.93
N GLY A 322 0.09 -4.40 -24.92
CA GLY A 322 0.71 -4.01 -26.18
C GLY A 322 2.15 -4.52 -26.29
N ALA A 323 2.72 -4.44 -27.49
CA ALA A 323 4.05 -4.96 -27.77
C ALA A 323 5.13 -4.14 -27.07
N VAL A 324 6.18 -4.82 -26.59
CA VAL A 324 7.42 -4.18 -26.12
C VAL A 324 8.49 -4.37 -27.18
N SER A 325 9.02 -3.28 -27.72
CA SER A 325 10.07 -3.30 -28.74
C SER A 325 11.24 -2.43 -28.31
N VAL A 326 12.39 -3.06 -28.12
CA VAL A 326 13.62 -2.43 -27.65
C VAL A 326 14.71 -2.64 -28.69
N SER A 327 15.26 -1.56 -29.23
CA SER A 327 16.32 -1.60 -30.26
C SER A 327 17.49 -0.70 -29.90
N GLY A 328 18.69 -1.27 -29.75
CA GLY A 328 19.88 -0.57 -29.24
C GLY A 328 19.62 0.25 -27.97
N SER A 329 18.77 -0.26 -27.06
CA SER A 329 18.26 0.48 -25.89
C SER A 329 18.14 -0.44 -24.67
N ILE A 330 17.79 0.10 -23.51
CA ILE A 330 17.70 -0.67 -22.26
C ILE A 330 16.36 -0.48 -21.54
N VAL A 331 15.83 -1.60 -21.03
CA VAL A 331 14.78 -1.63 -20.01
C VAL A 331 15.38 -2.22 -18.72
N ALA A 332 15.26 -1.52 -17.60
CA ALA A 332 15.90 -1.89 -16.35
C ALA A 332 14.92 -1.90 -15.15
N PHE A 333 15.01 -2.94 -14.33
CA PHE A 333 14.37 -3.07 -13.02
C PHE A 333 15.47 -3.27 -11.99
N LEU A 334 15.80 -2.23 -11.23
CA LEU A 334 16.92 -2.18 -10.30
C LEU A 334 16.43 -1.99 -8.86
N ARG A 335 16.70 -2.94 -7.95
CA ARG A 335 16.38 -2.85 -6.51
C ARG A 335 14.91 -2.53 -6.19
N ASN A 336 13.97 -3.06 -6.95
CA ASN A 336 12.55 -2.86 -6.64
C ASN A 336 12.05 -3.92 -5.65
N ASP A 337 11.17 -3.50 -4.76
CA ASP A 337 10.46 -4.38 -3.82
C ASP A 337 9.00 -4.55 -4.27
N PHE A 338 8.61 -5.78 -4.55
CA PHE A 338 7.26 -6.15 -4.96
C PHE A 338 6.56 -6.88 -3.81
N SER A 339 5.87 -6.11 -2.98
CA SER A 339 5.25 -6.58 -1.75
C SER A 339 3.76 -6.92 -1.91
N SER A 340 3.42 -8.17 -1.60
CA SER A 340 2.08 -8.73 -1.58
C SER A 340 1.34 -8.57 -2.91
N THR A 341 2.01 -8.88 -4.02
CA THR A 341 1.35 -8.84 -5.33
C THR A 341 0.32 -9.94 -5.48
N GLY A 342 -0.86 -9.60 -6.00
CA GLY A 342 -1.98 -10.53 -6.18
C GLY A 342 -1.68 -11.63 -7.21
N ASP A 343 -1.02 -11.26 -8.31
CA ASP A 343 -0.53 -12.15 -9.36
C ASP A 343 0.98 -11.91 -9.56
N TYR A 344 1.44 -11.70 -10.81
CA TYR A 344 2.83 -11.45 -11.17
C TYR A 344 3.31 -10.06 -10.74
N ALA A 345 4.58 -9.89 -10.41
CA ALA A 345 5.15 -8.55 -10.17
C ALA A 345 5.19 -7.73 -11.47
N VAL A 346 5.79 -8.29 -12.52
CA VAL A 346 5.87 -7.67 -13.85
C VAL A 346 5.17 -8.57 -14.88
N ALA A 347 4.18 -8.02 -15.59
CA ALA A 347 3.38 -8.75 -16.57
C ALA A 347 3.40 -8.07 -17.95
N PHE A 348 3.91 -8.78 -18.95
CA PHE A 348 3.82 -8.42 -20.36
C PHE A 348 2.73 -9.26 -21.02
N TYR A 349 1.66 -8.62 -21.51
CA TYR A 349 0.54 -9.34 -22.12
C TYR A 349 0.66 -9.54 -23.64
N SER A 350 1.76 -9.08 -24.24
CA SER A 350 2.03 -9.23 -25.68
C SER A 350 3.47 -9.69 -25.91
N THR A 351 3.98 -9.56 -27.13
CA THR A 351 5.36 -9.90 -27.48
C THR A 351 6.35 -8.91 -26.89
N VAL A 352 7.50 -9.43 -26.47
CA VAL A 352 8.65 -8.63 -26.04
C VAL A 352 9.77 -8.92 -27.03
N SER A 353 10.28 -7.89 -27.70
CA SER A 353 11.31 -8.00 -28.73
C SER A 353 12.51 -7.13 -28.39
N LEU A 354 13.69 -7.75 -28.34
CA LEU A 354 14.97 -7.07 -28.14
C LEU A 354 15.86 -7.28 -29.35
N ALA A 355 16.35 -6.18 -29.93
CA ALA A 355 17.22 -6.20 -31.10
C ALA A 355 18.39 -5.20 -30.98
N GLY A 356 19.42 -5.38 -31.80
CA GLY A 356 20.47 -4.39 -32.01
C GLY A 356 21.30 -4.09 -30.75
N GLY A 357 21.67 -5.09 -29.96
CA GLY A 357 22.45 -4.88 -28.73
C GLY A 357 21.61 -4.37 -27.55
N SER A 358 20.30 -4.59 -27.57
CA SER A 358 19.42 -4.16 -26.47
C SER A 358 19.61 -5.00 -25.22
N MET A 359 19.15 -4.47 -24.09
CA MET A 359 19.23 -5.17 -22.81
C MET A 359 17.93 -5.07 -22.00
N LEU A 360 17.49 -6.21 -21.45
CA LEU A 360 16.57 -6.24 -20.31
C LEU A 360 17.38 -6.60 -19.07
N LEU A 361 17.53 -5.66 -18.13
CA LEU A 361 18.30 -5.84 -16.91
C LEU A 361 17.36 -5.89 -15.70
N VAL A 362 17.28 -7.05 -15.04
CA VAL A 362 16.48 -7.26 -13.83
C VAL A 362 17.45 -7.58 -12.70
N LYS A 363 17.77 -6.58 -11.86
CA LYS A 363 18.85 -6.66 -10.87
C LYS A 363 18.39 -6.27 -9.47
N GLY A 364 18.60 -7.16 -8.51
CA GLY A 364 18.43 -6.87 -7.08
C GLY A 364 16.98 -6.71 -6.62
N ASN A 365 15.99 -7.20 -7.39
CA ASN A 365 14.58 -7.05 -7.03
C ASN A 365 14.14 -8.13 -6.03
N VAL A 366 13.20 -7.79 -5.15
CA VAL A 366 12.61 -8.74 -4.19
C VAL A 366 11.13 -8.89 -4.48
N HIS A 367 10.65 -10.14 -4.48
CA HIS A 367 9.24 -10.46 -4.66
C HIS A 367 8.79 -11.44 -3.59
N ASP A 368 7.87 -10.98 -2.74
CA ASP A 368 7.28 -11.77 -1.65
C ASP A 368 5.85 -12.24 -1.97
N GLY A 369 5.41 -12.08 -3.23
CA GLY A 369 4.14 -12.62 -3.70
C GLY A 369 4.16 -14.15 -3.70
N VAL A 370 3.08 -14.75 -3.20
CA VAL A 370 2.93 -16.22 -3.10
C VAL A 370 2.09 -16.81 -4.23
N SER A 371 1.43 -15.97 -5.04
CA SER A 371 0.51 -16.44 -6.08
C SER A 371 1.22 -16.85 -7.36
N ARG A 372 2.22 -16.06 -7.81
CA ARG A 372 2.84 -16.15 -9.13
C ARG A 372 4.29 -15.68 -9.13
N GLU A 373 4.99 -15.89 -10.25
CA GLU A 373 6.40 -15.56 -10.44
C GLU A 373 6.69 -14.04 -10.55
N ILE A 374 7.98 -13.66 -10.51
CA ILE A 374 8.42 -12.26 -10.66
C ILE A 374 7.99 -11.70 -12.01
N LEU A 375 8.36 -12.38 -13.10
CA LEU A 375 8.15 -11.89 -14.45
C LEU A 375 7.31 -12.88 -15.25
N TYR A 376 6.28 -12.35 -15.90
CA TYR A 376 5.42 -13.07 -16.82
C TYR A 376 5.39 -12.40 -18.18
N ALA A 377 5.49 -13.21 -19.24
CA ALA A 377 5.23 -12.80 -20.59
C ALA A 377 4.25 -13.78 -21.25
N ALA A 378 3.09 -13.26 -21.66
CA ALA A 378 2.08 -14.04 -22.37
C ALA A 378 2.53 -14.38 -23.80
N GLY A 379 3.20 -13.44 -24.47
CA GLY A 379 3.81 -13.63 -25.77
C GLY A 379 5.24 -14.17 -25.70
N ALA A 380 5.82 -14.46 -26.87
CA ALA A 380 7.23 -14.80 -26.95
C ALA A 380 8.12 -13.60 -26.56
N VAL A 381 9.17 -13.89 -25.79
CA VAL A 381 10.27 -12.97 -25.54
C VAL A 381 11.38 -13.32 -26.53
N THR A 382 11.54 -12.50 -27.56
CA THR A 382 12.55 -12.67 -28.60
C THR A 382 13.75 -11.77 -28.31
N ALA A 383 14.94 -12.35 -28.38
CA ALA A 383 16.19 -11.61 -28.32
C ALA A 383 17.04 -11.94 -29.55
N ALA A 384 17.44 -10.91 -30.29
CA ALA A 384 18.34 -11.01 -31.44
C ALA A 384 19.55 -10.10 -31.22
N GLY A 385 20.74 -10.68 -31.12
CA GLY A 385 21.96 -9.92 -30.81
C GLY A 385 21.83 -9.09 -29.52
N SER A 386 21.06 -9.55 -28.53
CA SER A 386 20.61 -8.77 -27.36
C SER A 386 20.70 -9.59 -26.07
N THR A 387 20.71 -8.93 -24.92
CA THR A 387 20.96 -9.56 -23.61
C THR A 387 19.74 -9.50 -22.70
N LEU A 388 19.35 -10.64 -22.14
CA LEU A 388 18.44 -10.75 -21.00
C LEU A 388 19.31 -11.04 -19.77
N SER A 389 19.31 -10.17 -18.77
CA SER A 389 20.12 -10.34 -17.57
C SER A 389 19.30 -10.31 -16.29
N PHE A 390 19.44 -11.35 -15.46
CA PHE A 390 18.76 -11.49 -14.18
C PHE A 390 19.77 -11.73 -13.07
N VAL A 391 19.90 -10.79 -12.14
CA VAL A 391 20.98 -10.80 -11.17
C VAL A 391 20.51 -10.44 -9.77
N ARG A 392 20.88 -11.25 -8.76
CA ARG A 392 20.59 -10.96 -7.33
C ARG A 392 19.12 -10.70 -7.01
N ASN A 393 18.19 -11.22 -7.82
CA ASN A 393 16.77 -11.12 -7.51
C ASN A 393 16.39 -12.19 -6.50
N ARG A 394 15.38 -11.94 -5.67
CA ARG A 394 14.87 -12.89 -4.68
C ARG A 394 13.37 -13.10 -4.83
N ALA A 395 12.94 -14.35 -4.96
CA ALA A 395 11.54 -14.75 -5.01
C ALA A 395 11.23 -15.78 -3.93
N LEU A 396 10.02 -15.72 -3.36
CA LEU A 396 9.52 -16.78 -2.47
C LEU A 396 9.24 -18.09 -3.21
N LEU A 397 8.72 -18.00 -4.44
CA LEU A 397 8.39 -19.19 -5.22
C LEU A 397 9.64 -19.85 -5.83
N PRO A 398 9.61 -21.18 -6.07
CA PRO A 398 10.71 -21.88 -6.76
C PRO A 398 10.90 -21.43 -8.22
N ARG A 399 9.86 -20.89 -8.85
CA ARG A 399 9.93 -20.30 -10.20
C ARG A 399 9.96 -18.78 -10.13
N MET A 400 10.78 -18.17 -10.97
CA MET A 400 10.96 -16.73 -11.08
C MET A 400 10.46 -16.15 -12.40
N LEU A 401 10.44 -16.97 -13.45
CA LEU A 401 10.09 -16.56 -14.79
C LEU A 401 9.01 -17.49 -15.38
N SER A 402 8.00 -16.87 -15.99
CA SER A 402 6.96 -17.56 -16.74
C SER A 402 6.83 -16.91 -18.11
N ALA A 403 7.69 -17.32 -19.04
CA ALA A 403 7.78 -16.75 -20.38
C ALA A 403 8.30 -17.80 -21.39
N GLY A 404 7.83 -17.73 -22.63
CA GLY A 404 8.44 -18.44 -23.76
C GLY A 404 9.62 -17.66 -24.31
N LEU A 405 10.85 -18.08 -23.98
CA LEU A 405 12.07 -17.44 -24.46
C LEU A 405 12.47 -17.99 -25.83
N SER A 406 12.75 -17.09 -26.79
CA SER A 406 13.28 -17.41 -28.11
C SER A 406 14.56 -16.61 -28.33
N LEU A 407 15.69 -17.28 -28.13
CA LEU A 407 17.03 -16.72 -28.27
C LEU A 407 17.53 -17.00 -29.70
N VAL A 408 17.75 -15.94 -30.48
CA VAL A 408 18.30 -16.01 -31.84
C VAL A 408 19.83 -15.85 -31.78
N ALA A 409 20.55 -16.17 -32.86
CA ALA A 409 22.00 -16.04 -32.92
C ALA A 409 22.50 -14.68 -32.38
N GLY A 410 23.49 -14.74 -31.46
CA GLY A 410 24.05 -13.59 -30.76
C GLY A 410 23.24 -13.09 -29.56
N ALA A 411 22.13 -13.75 -29.19
CA ALA A 411 21.41 -13.46 -27.96
C ALA A 411 22.02 -14.16 -26.75
N HIS A 412 21.95 -13.49 -25.60
CA HIS A 412 22.50 -13.98 -24.33
C HIS A 412 21.44 -13.96 -23.23
N LEU A 413 21.32 -15.06 -22.50
CA LEU A 413 20.55 -15.13 -21.26
C LEU A 413 21.51 -15.29 -20.08
N ARG A 414 21.79 -14.18 -19.40
CA ARG A 414 22.79 -14.10 -18.33
C ARG A 414 22.11 -14.12 -16.97
N VAL A 415 22.61 -14.97 -16.07
CA VAL A 415 22.04 -15.11 -14.73
C VAL A 415 23.14 -15.17 -13.68
N ALA A 416 22.94 -14.48 -12.56
CA ALA A 416 23.88 -14.53 -11.45
C ALA A 416 23.22 -14.32 -10.09
N CYS A 417 23.54 -15.20 -9.13
CA CYS A 417 23.22 -15.03 -7.71
C CYS A 417 21.76 -14.74 -7.37
N ASN A 418 20.80 -15.27 -8.13
CA ASN A 418 19.38 -15.14 -7.82
C ASN A 418 18.96 -16.13 -6.73
N GLY A 419 17.95 -15.80 -5.95
CA GLY A 419 17.32 -16.69 -4.97
C GLY A 419 15.88 -16.99 -5.33
N ALA A 420 15.49 -18.26 -5.28
CA ALA A 420 14.13 -18.72 -5.53
C ALA A 420 13.79 -19.86 -4.56
N GLY A 421 12.57 -19.90 -4.03
CA GLY A 421 12.16 -20.97 -3.11
C GLY A 421 12.96 -21.00 -1.81
N GLY A 422 13.46 -19.85 -1.35
CA GLY A 422 14.26 -19.74 -0.12
C GLY A 422 15.73 -20.19 -0.24
N ARG A 423 16.24 -20.47 -1.44
CA ARG A 423 17.64 -20.86 -1.68
C ARG A 423 18.26 -20.02 -2.80
N VAL A 424 19.59 -19.87 -2.77
CA VAL A 424 20.35 -19.25 -3.86
C VAL A 424 20.54 -20.27 -4.97
N LEU A 425 20.30 -19.87 -6.22
CA LEU A 425 20.48 -20.67 -7.43
C LEU A 425 21.94 -20.64 -7.86
N SER A 426 22.49 -21.82 -8.07
CA SER A 426 23.93 -22.08 -8.20
C SER A 426 24.34 -22.88 -9.44
N THR A 427 23.38 -23.44 -10.19
CA THR A 427 23.65 -24.16 -11.45
C THR A 427 22.67 -23.79 -12.55
N ALA A 428 23.03 -24.04 -13.82
CA ALA A 428 22.18 -23.76 -14.97
C ALA A 428 20.87 -24.56 -14.94
N GLU A 429 20.89 -25.79 -14.43
CA GLU A 429 19.70 -26.64 -14.27
C GLU A 429 18.72 -26.07 -13.24
N GLU A 430 19.25 -25.48 -12.16
CA GLU A 430 18.43 -24.80 -11.16
C GLU A 430 17.76 -23.55 -11.73
N TYR A 431 18.46 -22.81 -12.59
CA TYR A 431 17.89 -21.69 -13.33
C TYR A 431 16.84 -22.15 -14.36
N ALA A 432 17.10 -23.23 -15.09
CA ALA A 432 16.12 -23.82 -16.00
C ALA A 432 14.83 -24.21 -15.25
N ALA A 433 14.96 -24.87 -14.08
CA ALA A 433 13.84 -25.20 -13.21
C ALA A 433 13.10 -23.95 -12.69
N ALA A 434 13.83 -22.85 -12.44
CA ALA A 434 13.26 -21.56 -12.06
C ALA A 434 12.56 -20.81 -13.23
N GLY A 435 12.54 -21.38 -14.43
CA GLY A 435 11.78 -20.89 -15.59
C GLY A 435 12.61 -20.13 -16.64
N PHE A 436 13.94 -20.18 -16.55
CA PHE A 436 14.85 -19.49 -17.48
C PHE A 436 15.08 -20.24 -18.81
N GLY A 437 14.23 -21.20 -19.17
CA GLY A 437 14.35 -21.95 -20.43
C GLY A 437 15.30 -23.14 -20.31
N ASP A 438 16.04 -23.45 -21.38
CA ASP A 438 16.93 -24.61 -21.45
C ASP A 438 18.29 -24.31 -20.82
N ALA A 439 18.79 -25.21 -19.96
CA ALA A 439 20.05 -25.07 -19.24
C ALA A 439 21.25 -24.84 -20.18
N GLY A 440 21.26 -25.46 -21.36
CA GLY A 440 22.33 -25.30 -22.35
C GLY A 440 22.40 -23.91 -23.00
N SER A 441 21.37 -23.09 -22.82
CA SER A 441 21.29 -21.72 -23.36
C SER A 441 21.54 -20.62 -22.32
N ILE A 442 21.85 -21.00 -21.07
CA ILE A 442 21.99 -20.09 -19.93
C ILE A 442 23.47 -19.78 -19.67
N ASP A 443 23.82 -18.51 -19.75
CA ASP A 443 25.13 -17.98 -19.36
C ASP A 443 25.14 -17.74 -17.84
N PHE A 444 25.54 -18.76 -17.08
CA PHE A 444 25.59 -18.70 -15.61
C PHE A 444 26.91 -18.13 -15.09
N VAL A 445 26.83 -17.19 -14.14
CA VAL A 445 27.97 -16.63 -13.42
C VAL A 445 27.76 -16.79 -11.90
N GLY A 446 28.77 -17.30 -11.21
CA GLY A 446 28.73 -17.49 -9.75
C GLY A 446 28.62 -16.17 -8.97
N CYS A 447 28.14 -16.24 -7.71
CA CYS A 447 27.93 -15.06 -6.85
C CYS A 447 29.21 -14.23 -6.59
N ASP A 448 30.38 -14.87 -6.60
CA ASP A 448 31.67 -14.24 -6.31
C ASP A 448 32.32 -13.58 -7.53
N ALA A 449 31.74 -13.76 -8.72
CA ALA A 449 32.21 -13.15 -9.94
C ALA A 449 31.43 -11.86 -10.25
N CYS A 450 32.16 -10.83 -10.67
CA CYS A 450 31.61 -9.57 -11.15
C CYS A 450 31.87 -9.45 -12.64
N ASP A 451 30.99 -10.07 -13.41
CA ASP A 451 31.02 -10.00 -14.87
C ASP A 451 30.32 -8.72 -15.34
N ARG A 452 31.03 -7.94 -16.16
CA ARG A 452 30.54 -6.66 -16.68
C ARG A 452 29.28 -6.82 -17.51
N ASP A 453 29.22 -7.87 -18.32
CA ASP A 453 28.15 -8.08 -19.29
C ASP A 453 26.89 -8.68 -18.65
N THR A 454 27.03 -9.23 -17.43
CA THR A 454 25.94 -9.73 -16.61
C THR A 454 25.39 -8.65 -15.68
N TYR A 455 26.24 -7.93 -14.96
CA TYR A 455 25.81 -7.03 -13.89
C TYR A 455 25.52 -5.58 -14.32
N CYS A 456 25.94 -5.19 -15.52
CA CYS A 456 25.94 -3.81 -16.01
C CYS A 456 25.40 -3.74 -17.44
N TYR A 457 25.08 -2.53 -17.90
CA TYR A 457 24.86 -2.28 -19.33
C TYR A 457 26.21 -2.27 -20.05
N ALA A 458 26.56 -3.40 -20.66
CA ALA A 458 27.87 -3.64 -21.27
C ALA A 458 28.36 -2.51 -22.20
N PRO A 459 27.53 -1.96 -23.13
CA PRO A 459 27.99 -0.92 -24.04
C PRO A 459 28.44 0.38 -23.35
N GLY A 460 27.84 0.70 -22.19
CA GLY A 460 28.21 1.89 -21.41
C GLY A 460 29.26 1.64 -20.33
N THR A 461 29.70 0.40 -20.13
CA THR A 461 30.57 0.03 -19.01
C THR A 461 32.01 -0.14 -19.47
N ALA A 462 32.97 0.52 -18.81
CA ALA A 462 34.41 0.38 -19.09
C ALA A 462 35.01 -0.86 -18.39
N SER A 463 34.66 -1.06 -17.13
CA SER A 463 35.13 -2.20 -16.33
C SER A 463 34.14 -2.53 -15.22
N ALA A 464 34.14 -3.78 -14.72
CA ALA A 464 33.38 -4.16 -13.54
C ALA A 464 34.31 -4.86 -12.53
N SER A 465 34.11 -4.62 -11.24
CA SER A 465 34.91 -5.22 -10.18
C SER A 465 34.11 -5.44 -8.91
N MET A 466 34.45 -6.50 -8.15
CA MET A 466 33.89 -6.74 -6.83
C MET A 466 34.43 -5.72 -5.83
N LYS A 467 33.53 -5.02 -5.12
CA LYS A 467 33.84 -4.15 -3.99
C LYS A 467 32.91 -4.49 -2.83
N ASN A 468 33.46 -4.88 -1.68
CA ASN A 468 32.69 -5.24 -0.47
C ASN A 468 31.56 -6.26 -0.74
N GLY A 469 31.82 -7.28 -1.55
CA GLY A 469 30.80 -8.28 -1.92
C GLY A 469 29.74 -7.80 -2.91
N VAL A 470 29.86 -6.58 -3.45
CA VAL A 470 28.96 -6.02 -4.46
C VAL A 470 29.70 -5.79 -5.76
N CYS A 471 29.11 -6.20 -6.87
CA CYS A 471 29.66 -5.94 -8.19
C CYS A 471 29.40 -4.48 -8.59
N VAL A 472 30.47 -3.71 -8.76
CA VAL A 472 30.43 -2.27 -9.09
C VAL A 472 30.88 -2.07 -10.53
N CYS A 473 30.03 -1.38 -11.30
CA CYS A 473 30.27 -1.01 -12.68
C CYS A 473 30.97 0.35 -12.75
N ALA A 474 32.12 0.42 -13.40
CA ALA A 474 32.76 1.67 -13.75
C ALA A 474 32.38 2.04 -15.19
N CYS A 475 31.71 3.17 -15.35
CA CYS A 475 31.17 3.58 -16.65
C CYS A 475 32.25 4.17 -17.56
N GLY A 476 32.15 3.87 -18.85
CA GLY A 476 32.96 4.52 -19.87
C GLY A 476 32.40 5.87 -20.29
N SER A 477 32.96 6.46 -21.33
CA SER A 477 32.46 7.69 -21.91
C SER A 477 31.01 7.51 -22.41
N GLY A 478 30.05 8.14 -21.75
CA GLY A 478 28.64 8.14 -22.14
C GLY A 478 27.76 7.10 -21.42
N GLY A 479 28.29 6.35 -20.45
CA GLY A 479 27.50 5.56 -19.51
C GLY A 479 27.22 6.33 -18.22
N TYR A 480 26.02 6.17 -17.66
CA TYR A 480 25.56 6.90 -16.48
C TYR A 480 25.00 5.98 -15.40
N GLY A 481 25.15 6.40 -14.14
CA GLY A 481 24.63 5.68 -12.96
C GLY A 481 25.34 4.36 -12.70
N GLU A 482 24.83 3.60 -11.72
CA GLU A 482 25.45 2.34 -11.27
C GLU A 482 25.35 1.17 -12.26
N ALA A 483 24.43 1.23 -13.23
CA ALA A 483 24.30 0.25 -14.30
C ALA A 483 24.95 0.73 -15.60
N CYS A 484 25.53 1.93 -15.64
CA CYS A 484 26.16 2.53 -16.81
C CYS A 484 25.25 2.65 -18.04
N VAL A 485 23.99 3.04 -17.82
CA VAL A 485 22.99 3.17 -18.87
C VAL A 485 23.29 4.36 -19.82
N PRO A 486 22.76 4.37 -21.06
CA PRO A 486 23.09 5.40 -22.06
C PRO A 486 22.71 6.84 -21.73
N VAL A 487 21.74 7.06 -20.84
CA VAL A 487 21.21 8.39 -20.50
C VAL A 487 21.06 8.47 -19.00
N GLY A 488 21.67 9.46 -18.34
CA GLY A 488 21.57 9.60 -16.89
C GLY A 488 20.20 10.07 -16.42
N ALA A 489 19.82 9.66 -15.21
CA ALA A 489 18.73 10.30 -14.48
C ALA A 489 19.10 11.77 -14.20
N PRO A 490 18.13 12.71 -14.23
CA PRO A 490 18.39 14.09 -13.89
C PRO A 490 18.83 14.21 -12.43
N ALA A 491 19.66 15.21 -12.12
CA ALA A 491 20.00 15.52 -10.73
C ALA A 491 18.71 15.95 -10.00
N LEU A 492 18.31 15.16 -9.01
CA LEU A 492 17.13 15.44 -8.21
C LEU A 492 17.48 16.43 -7.09
N PRO A 493 16.54 17.30 -6.66
CA PRO A 493 16.73 18.11 -5.46
C PRO A 493 16.98 17.20 -4.26
N PRO A 494 17.68 17.69 -3.20
CA PRO A 494 17.84 16.93 -1.97
C PRO A 494 16.46 16.58 -1.40
N ALA A 495 16.30 15.36 -0.90
CA ALA A 495 15.06 14.93 -0.28
C ALA A 495 14.76 15.86 0.91
N VAL A 496 13.65 16.59 0.82
CA VAL A 496 13.18 17.42 1.92
C VAL A 496 12.35 16.52 2.83
N GLY A 497 12.69 16.44 4.12
CA GLY A 497 11.89 15.71 5.11
C GLY A 497 10.58 16.45 5.40
N THR A 498 9.63 16.42 4.46
CA THR A 498 8.37 17.19 4.52
C THR A 498 7.19 16.37 5.02
N ALA A 499 7.30 15.05 5.15
CA ALA A 499 6.21 14.27 5.71
C ALA A 499 6.02 14.64 7.19
N SER A 500 4.79 15.06 7.55
CA SER A 500 4.41 15.17 8.97
C SER A 500 4.71 13.84 9.63
N SER A 501 5.56 13.87 10.65
CA SER A 501 5.92 12.71 11.46
C SER A 501 4.70 12.08 12.14
N VAL A 502 3.59 12.82 12.27
CA VAL A 502 2.36 12.38 12.93
C VAL A 502 1.20 12.33 11.95
N PHE A 503 0.52 11.20 11.89
CA PHE A 503 -0.77 11.01 11.22
C PHE A 503 -1.86 10.74 12.26
N VAL A 504 -2.90 11.58 12.29
CA VAL A 504 -4.01 11.45 13.24
C VAL A 504 -5.35 11.38 12.52
N ARG A 505 -6.20 10.43 12.92
CA ARG A 505 -7.64 10.41 12.61
C ARG A 505 -8.42 10.29 13.91
N GLU A 506 -9.29 11.27 14.16
CA GLU A 506 -10.06 11.33 15.40
C GLU A 506 -11.52 11.71 15.14
N GLY A 507 -12.45 10.97 15.77
CA GLY A 507 -13.88 11.32 15.78
C GLY A 507 -14.57 11.25 14.42
N VAL A 508 -14.08 10.41 13.51
CA VAL A 508 -14.56 10.32 12.12
C VAL A 508 -15.13 8.96 11.77
N THR A 509 -16.15 8.96 10.91
CA THR A 509 -16.65 7.76 10.23
C THR A 509 -16.01 7.65 8.85
N VAL A 510 -15.32 6.54 8.62
CA VAL A 510 -14.54 6.27 7.42
C VAL A 510 -15.30 5.26 6.56
N ARG A 511 -15.75 5.72 5.39
CA ARG A 511 -16.46 4.92 4.36
C ARG A 511 -15.66 4.72 3.08
N SER A 512 -14.49 5.36 2.97
CA SER A 512 -13.46 5.10 1.97
C SER A 512 -12.16 4.83 2.70
N ALA A 513 -11.37 3.87 2.23
CA ALA A 513 -10.07 3.61 2.85
C ALA A 513 -9.20 4.87 2.84
N PHE A 514 -8.45 5.11 3.90
CA PHE A 514 -7.45 6.18 3.96
C PHE A 514 -6.06 5.60 3.77
N VAL A 515 -5.11 6.46 3.42
CA VAL A 515 -3.71 6.09 3.23
C VAL A 515 -2.87 6.82 4.26
N VAL A 516 -1.99 6.09 4.94
CA VAL A 516 -0.97 6.66 5.81
C VAL A 516 0.21 7.10 4.94
N PRO A 517 0.62 8.38 4.96
CA PRO A 517 1.78 8.83 4.21
C PRO A 517 3.06 8.10 4.62
N ALA A 518 3.96 7.86 3.66
CA ALA A 518 5.30 7.38 3.94
C ALA A 518 6.06 8.39 4.82
N GLY A 519 6.92 7.88 5.71
CA GLY A 519 7.72 8.66 6.65
C GLY A 519 7.03 9.00 7.98
N ALA A 520 5.77 8.60 8.20
CA ALA A 520 5.11 8.79 9.49
C ALA A 520 5.84 8.01 10.61
N SER A 521 6.14 8.68 11.74
CA SER A 521 6.68 8.06 12.95
C SER A 521 5.60 7.78 14.00
N GLU A 522 4.45 8.46 13.92
CA GLU A 522 3.31 8.25 14.79
C GLU A 522 2.02 8.15 13.97
N VAL A 523 1.22 7.12 14.25
CA VAL A 523 -0.10 6.91 13.64
C VAL A 523 -1.12 6.73 14.75
N THR A 524 -2.08 7.65 14.86
CA THR A 524 -3.11 7.61 15.90
C THR A 524 -4.50 7.56 15.30
N LEU A 525 -5.25 6.50 15.62
CA LEU A 525 -6.67 6.34 15.33
C LEU A 525 -7.43 6.37 16.66
N ARG A 526 -8.29 7.39 16.86
CA ARG A 526 -9.08 7.58 18.08
C ARG A 526 -10.54 7.82 17.77
N HIS A 527 -11.47 7.10 18.42
CA HIS A 527 -12.90 7.31 18.19
C HIS A 527 -13.28 7.21 16.70
N VAL A 528 -12.68 6.24 15.98
CA VAL A 528 -12.86 6.06 14.54
C VAL A 528 -13.85 4.93 14.29
N LEU A 529 -14.81 5.16 13.40
CA LEU A 529 -15.69 4.12 12.89
C LEU A 529 -15.27 3.74 11.47
N LEU A 530 -14.79 2.51 11.27
CA LEU A 530 -14.56 1.92 9.96
C LEU A 530 -15.79 1.13 9.54
N ASP A 531 -16.42 1.53 8.44
CA ASP A 531 -17.69 0.98 7.96
C ASP A 531 -17.52 0.34 6.58
N GLY A 532 -17.40 -0.99 6.55
CA GLY A 532 -17.28 -1.77 5.31
C GLY A 532 -16.00 -1.51 4.50
N VAL A 533 -14.96 -0.95 5.12
CA VAL A 533 -13.69 -0.60 4.46
C VAL A 533 -12.50 -1.38 4.99
N SER A 534 -11.52 -1.61 4.11
CA SER A 534 -10.25 -2.26 4.45
C SER A 534 -9.12 -1.25 4.40
N THR A 535 -8.49 -0.96 5.53
CA THR A 535 -7.40 0.03 5.64
C THR A 535 -6.07 -0.64 6.00
N VAL A 536 -4.97 -0.12 5.44
CA VAL A 536 -3.64 -0.70 5.56
C VAL A 536 -2.68 0.30 6.19
N ILE A 537 -1.97 -0.17 7.21
CA ILE A 537 -0.86 0.49 7.86
C ILE A 537 0.39 -0.33 7.53
N TYR A 538 1.20 0.14 6.58
CA TYR A 538 2.39 -0.57 6.11
C TYR A 538 3.64 0.00 6.78
N VAL A 539 4.19 -0.78 7.71
CA VAL A 539 5.33 -0.40 8.56
C VAL A 539 6.59 -0.05 7.77
N PRO A 540 6.98 -0.79 6.71
CA PRO A 540 8.23 -0.49 6.00
C PRO A 540 8.30 0.89 5.34
N TRP A 541 7.16 1.54 5.09
CA TRP A 541 7.12 2.91 4.55
C TRP A 541 7.23 3.99 5.63
N MET A 542 7.21 3.62 6.90
CA MET A 542 7.20 4.55 8.03
C MET A 542 8.60 5.03 8.40
N ALA A 543 8.68 5.88 9.42
CA ALA A 543 9.95 6.39 9.91
C ALA A 543 10.90 5.25 10.33
N ARG A 544 12.17 5.38 9.96
CA ARG A 544 13.19 4.35 10.22
C ARG A 544 13.62 4.27 11.68
N ASP A 545 13.52 5.35 12.45
CA ASP A 545 14.00 5.42 13.83
C ASP A 545 13.08 4.72 14.84
N GLY A 546 11.99 4.11 14.35
CA GLY A 546 10.95 3.49 15.16
C GLY A 546 9.61 4.18 14.96
N VAL A 547 8.53 3.46 15.26
CA VAL A 547 7.17 3.91 14.97
C VAL A 547 6.24 3.59 16.14
N ARG A 548 5.39 4.56 16.49
CA ARG A 548 4.27 4.37 17.42
C ARG A 548 2.94 4.33 16.68
N ILE A 549 2.19 3.24 16.81
CA ILE A 549 0.85 3.09 16.23
C ILE A 549 -0.15 2.90 17.36
N VAL A 550 -1.09 3.84 17.50
CA VAL A 550 -2.13 3.83 18.53
C VAL A 550 -3.49 3.68 17.87
N VAL A 551 -4.20 2.61 18.23
CA VAL A 551 -5.57 2.33 17.78
C VAL A 551 -6.44 2.23 19.02
N GLN A 552 -7.25 3.25 19.27
CA GLN A 552 -7.99 3.39 20.53
C GLN A 552 -9.45 3.75 20.27
N ASN A 553 -10.38 3.02 20.88
CA ASN A 553 -11.82 3.28 20.73
C ASN A 553 -12.21 3.29 19.24
N VAL A 554 -11.91 2.18 18.56
CA VAL A 554 -12.15 2.03 17.12
C VAL A 554 -13.19 0.95 16.90
N SER A 555 -14.20 1.26 16.09
CA SER A 555 -15.25 0.30 15.73
C SER A 555 -15.06 -0.20 14.31
N LEU A 556 -15.03 -1.53 14.12
CA LEU A 556 -14.96 -2.20 12.81
C LEU A 556 -16.33 -2.81 12.49
N LEU A 557 -17.12 -2.16 11.63
CA LEU A 557 -18.47 -2.60 11.27
C LEU A 557 -18.56 -3.08 9.82
N ASN A 558 -19.59 -3.87 9.53
CA ASN A 558 -20.01 -4.25 8.18
C ASN A 558 -18.88 -4.89 7.33
N GLY A 559 -18.02 -5.69 7.94
CA GLY A 559 -16.91 -6.32 7.22
C GLY A 559 -15.63 -5.50 7.16
N ALA A 560 -15.52 -4.39 7.90
CA ALA A 560 -14.31 -3.58 7.94
C ALA A 560 -13.10 -4.35 8.49
N VAL A 561 -11.94 -4.12 7.89
CA VAL A 561 -10.69 -4.79 8.27
C VAL A 561 -9.57 -3.77 8.44
N LEU A 562 -8.87 -3.86 9.57
CA LEU A 562 -7.65 -3.08 9.83
C LEU A 562 -6.43 -3.99 9.66
N TYR A 563 -5.56 -3.64 8.72
CA TYR A 563 -4.31 -4.35 8.46
C TYR A 563 -3.13 -3.56 9.02
N VAL A 564 -2.29 -4.21 9.83
CA VAL A 564 -0.97 -3.73 10.20
C VAL A 564 0.06 -4.70 9.62
N MET A 565 0.78 -4.24 8.60
CA MET A 565 1.68 -5.06 7.79
C MET A 565 3.13 -4.68 8.04
N GLY A 566 3.92 -5.63 8.52
CA GLY A 566 5.38 -5.59 8.56
C GLY A 566 6.01 -5.84 7.18
N GLY A 567 7.34 -5.91 7.15
CA GLY A 567 8.10 -6.15 5.92
C GLY A 567 8.07 -7.60 5.43
N GLY A 568 8.42 -7.82 4.17
CA GLY A 568 8.47 -9.15 3.56
C GLY A 568 9.54 -10.06 4.19
N ALA A 569 9.24 -11.36 4.32
CA ALA A 569 10.12 -12.38 4.91
C ALA A 569 11.46 -12.59 4.14
N VAL A 570 11.47 -12.29 2.83
CA VAL A 570 12.64 -12.44 1.94
C VAL A 570 13.79 -11.48 2.28
N ARG A 571 13.53 -10.44 3.09
CA ARG A 571 14.57 -9.53 3.58
C ARG A 571 15.55 -10.21 4.56
N GLY A 572 15.21 -11.38 5.11
CA GLY A 572 16.00 -12.08 6.14
C GLY A 572 16.98 -13.14 5.62
N ALA A 573 18.04 -12.74 4.89
CA ALA A 573 19.34 -13.43 4.83
C ALA A 573 20.29 -12.71 3.86
N GLY A 574 21.33 -12.05 4.39
CA GLY A 574 22.55 -11.75 3.64
C GLY A 574 22.60 -10.49 2.76
N THR A 575 21.68 -9.54 2.86
CA THR A 575 21.94 -8.18 2.33
C THR A 575 22.59 -7.31 3.40
N ALA A 576 23.92 -7.35 3.46
CA ALA A 576 24.67 -6.26 4.08
C ALA A 576 24.38 -4.97 3.28
N GLY A 577 23.71 -3.99 3.90
CA GLY A 577 23.66 -2.63 3.35
C GLY A 577 22.34 -1.85 3.38
N ARG A 578 21.26 -2.31 4.01
CA ARG A 578 20.15 -1.40 4.40
C ARG A 578 19.80 -1.62 5.87
N ASP A 579 19.90 -0.52 6.61
CA ASP A 579 19.86 -0.35 8.05
C ASP A 579 18.71 -1.10 8.74
N GLU A 580 18.98 -1.64 9.93
CA GLU A 580 17.95 -2.19 10.83
C GLU A 580 16.90 -1.10 11.11
N SER A 581 15.66 -1.33 10.67
CA SER A 581 14.53 -0.47 11.06
C SER A 581 14.38 -0.48 12.58
N GLY A 582 14.09 0.67 13.16
CA GLY A 582 13.76 0.82 14.58
C GLY A 582 12.50 0.02 14.97
N PRO A 583 12.33 -0.24 16.28
CA PRO A 583 11.23 -1.05 16.79
C PRO A 583 9.86 -0.40 16.55
N VAL A 584 8.83 -1.22 16.44
CA VAL A 584 7.43 -0.80 16.33
C VAL A 584 6.74 -0.97 17.67
N GLU A 585 6.10 0.09 18.16
CA GLU A 585 5.18 0.05 19.28
C GLU A 585 3.75 0.12 18.76
N LEU A 586 3.04 -1.01 18.73
CA LEU A 586 1.63 -1.08 18.36
C LEU A 586 0.78 -1.24 19.63
N SER A 587 -0.16 -0.32 19.85
CA SER A 587 -1.13 -0.37 20.94
C SER A 587 -2.55 -0.35 20.40
N VAL A 588 -3.22 -1.49 20.48
CA VAL A 588 -4.64 -1.66 20.15
C VAL A 588 -5.44 -1.78 21.44
N CYS A 589 -6.39 -0.88 21.67
CA CYS A 589 -7.17 -0.83 22.90
C CYS A 589 -8.62 -0.40 22.63
N ASP A 590 -9.59 -0.97 23.35
CA ASP A 590 -11.00 -0.61 23.23
C ASP A 590 -11.50 -0.72 21.77
N VAL A 591 -11.08 -1.77 21.06
CA VAL A 591 -11.54 -2.03 19.69
C VAL A 591 -12.74 -2.95 19.70
N GLU A 592 -13.83 -2.49 19.08
CA GLU A 592 -15.05 -3.26 18.91
C GLU A 592 -15.21 -3.67 17.45
N ALA A 593 -15.30 -4.97 17.15
CA ALA A 593 -15.56 -5.45 15.79
C ALA A 593 -16.86 -6.25 15.72
N LEU A 594 -17.71 -5.92 14.74
CA LEU A 594 -18.90 -6.70 14.40
C LEU A 594 -18.83 -7.13 12.94
N ASN A 595 -18.49 -8.41 12.74
CA ASN A 595 -18.13 -9.00 11.45
C ASN A 595 -16.88 -8.36 10.80
N GLY A 596 -16.10 -7.58 11.55
CA GLY A 596 -14.81 -7.03 11.13
C GLY A 596 -13.64 -7.86 11.67
N ALA A 597 -12.42 -7.54 11.22
CA ALA A 597 -11.20 -8.24 11.63
C ALA A 597 -10.00 -7.31 11.81
N LEU A 598 -9.08 -7.73 12.69
CA LEU A 598 -7.74 -7.18 12.79
C LEU A 598 -6.74 -8.17 12.18
N VAL A 599 -5.85 -7.68 11.31
CA VAL A 599 -4.85 -8.50 10.64
C VAL A 599 -3.46 -7.97 10.95
N LEU A 600 -2.61 -8.81 11.52
CA LEU A 600 -1.18 -8.58 11.67
C LEU A 600 -0.44 -9.48 10.69
N SER A 601 0.42 -8.91 9.85
CA SER A 601 1.10 -9.68 8.79
C SER A 601 2.57 -9.32 8.64
N GLY A 602 3.38 -10.26 8.19
CA GLY A 602 4.77 -10.03 7.80
C GLY A 602 5.78 -9.97 8.96
N THR A 603 6.96 -9.42 8.66
CA THR A 603 8.11 -9.34 9.59
C THR A 603 8.14 -8.00 10.30
N PHE A 604 8.14 -8.03 11.63
CA PHE A 604 8.31 -6.83 12.43
C PHE A 604 9.79 -6.64 12.83
N PRO A 605 10.29 -5.39 12.88
CA PRO A 605 11.66 -5.10 13.31
C PRO A 605 11.95 -5.65 14.71
N ALA A 606 13.24 -5.83 15.02
CA ALA A 606 13.63 -6.39 16.30
C ALA A 606 13.33 -5.43 17.46
N GLY A 607 12.92 -5.98 18.61
CA GLY A 607 12.53 -5.18 19.78
C GLY A 607 11.13 -4.56 19.68
N SER A 608 10.32 -4.94 18.69
CA SER A 608 8.95 -4.45 18.54
C SER A 608 8.02 -5.00 19.63
N VAL A 609 7.09 -4.17 20.08
CA VAL A 609 6.09 -4.49 21.09
C VAL A 609 4.71 -4.26 20.50
N LEU A 610 3.96 -5.33 20.31
CA LEU A 610 2.61 -5.31 19.76
C LEU A 610 1.64 -5.69 20.88
N THR A 611 0.66 -4.84 21.19
CA THR A 611 -0.28 -5.06 22.29
C THR A 611 -1.73 -4.91 21.82
N MET A 612 -2.60 -5.80 22.30
CA MET A 612 -4.05 -5.72 22.12
C MET A 612 -4.73 -5.94 23.46
N THR A 613 -5.51 -4.96 23.90
CA THR A 613 -6.14 -4.95 25.24
C THR A 613 -7.59 -4.50 25.20
N ASP A 614 -8.38 -4.95 26.17
CA ASP A 614 -9.74 -4.45 26.44
C ASP A 614 -10.63 -4.36 25.19
N SER A 615 -10.51 -5.32 24.27
CA SER A 615 -11.17 -5.30 22.96
C SER A 615 -12.21 -6.42 22.82
N LEU A 616 -13.24 -6.21 22.02
CA LEU A 616 -14.31 -7.17 21.76
C LEU A 616 -14.50 -7.34 20.25
N LEU A 617 -14.08 -8.49 19.70
CA LEU A 617 -14.24 -8.79 18.29
C LEU A 617 -15.17 -9.99 18.11
N VAL A 618 -16.27 -9.76 17.41
CA VAL A 618 -17.33 -10.75 17.18
C VAL A 618 -17.61 -10.90 15.70
N ALA A 619 -17.56 -12.13 15.18
CA ALA A 619 -17.98 -12.44 13.82
C ALA A 619 -19.17 -13.41 13.81
N ALA A 620 -20.24 -13.02 13.13
CA ALA A 620 -21.43 -13.82 12.86
C ALA A 620 -21.60 -14.15 11.37
N ARG A 621 -20.74 -13.59 10.51
CA ARG A 621 -20.73 -13.76 9.06
C ARG A 621 -19.29 -13.77 8.55
N PRO A 622 -19.03 -14.37 7.37
CA PRO A 622 -17.73 -14.30 6.70
C PRO A 622 -17.21 -12.86 6.58
N THR A 623 -15.92 -12.68 6.85
CA THR A 623 -15.23 -11.39 6.76
C THR A 623 -14.42 -11.32 5.47
N PRO A 624 -14.51 -10.23 4.68
CA PRO A 624 -13.78 -10.07 3.43
C PRO A 624 -12.31 -9.71 3.70
N LEU A 625 -11.42 -10.70 3.67
CA LEU A 625 -9.99 -10.50 3.86
C LEU A 625 -9.29 -10.14 2.54
N VAL A 626 -9.72 -9.03 1.94
CA VAL A 626 -9.39 -8.63 0.55
C VAL A 626 -7.89 -8.65 0.27
N TYR A 627 -7.04 -8.26 1.22
CA TYR A 627 -5.59 -8.12 1.01
C TYR A 627 -4.74 -9.33 1.40
N LEU A 628 -5.34 -10.49 1.67
CA LEU A 628 -4.60 -11.74 1.89
C LEU A 628 -4.64 -12.62 0.62
N PRO A 629 -3.48 -13.07 0.10
CA PRO A 629 -3.43 -13.94 -1.06
C PRO A 629 -4.23 -15.23 -0.84
N GLY A 630 -5.05 -15.63 -1.82
CA GLY A 630 -5.82 -16.88 -1.79
C GLY A 630 -7.21 -16.82 -1.13
N SER A 631 -7.67 -15.66 -0.63
CA SER A 631 -9.03 -15.55 -0.07
C SER A 631 -9.70 -14.20 -0.37
N GLN A 632 -10.67 -14.16 -1.30
CA GLN A 632 -11.58 -13.00 -1.44
C GLN A 632 -12.55 -12.89 -0.24
N SER A 633 -12.80 -14.01 0.44
CA SER A 633 -13.50 -14.09 1.72
C SER A 633 -13.04 -15.36 2.46
N SER A 634 -12.72 -15.27 3.75
CA SER A 634 -12.49 -16.48 4.54
C SER A 634 -13.84 -17.07 4.96
N PRO A 635 -14.17 -18.32 4.60
CA PRO A 635 -15.41 -18.96 5.04
C PRO A 635 -15.44 -19.20 6.55
N TYR A 636 -14.32 -18.97 7.24
CA TYR A 636 -14.14 -19.23 8.67
C TYR A 636 -14.31 -17.97 9.53
N ALA A 637 -14.58 -16.81 8.93
CA ALA A 637 -14.85 -15.53 9.61
C ALA A 637 -13.91 -15.21 10.80
N PRO A 638 -12.58 -15.21 10.60
CA PRO A 638 -11.67 -14.91 11.68
C PRO A 638 -11.78 -13.46 12.12
N VAL A 639 -11.61 -13.24 13.41
CA VAL A 639 -11.63 -11.91 14.03
C VAL A 639 -10.21 -11.36 14.26
N LEU A 640 -9.24 -12.24 14.45
CA LEU A 640 -7.81 -11.92 14.50
C LEU A 640 -7.04 -12.85 13.56
N VAL A 641 -6.26 -12.27 12.65
CA VAL A 641 -5.43 -13.03 11.70
C VAL A 641 -3.97 -12.67 11.89
N LEU A 642 -3.13 -13.69 12.07
CA LEU A 642 -1.67 -13.58 12.12
C LEU A 642 -1.11 -14.26 10.87
N SER A 643 -0.75 -13.48 9.86
CA SER A 643 -0.35 -14.01 8.55
C SER A 643 1.15 -13.88 8.29
N GLY A 644 1.86 -14.99 8.09
CA GLY A 644 3.30 -14.96 7.78
C GLY A 644 4.14 -14.19 8.80
N LEU A 645 3.74 -14.23 10.07
CA LEU A 645 4.29 -13.37 11.11
C LEU A 645 5.69 -13.82 11.51
N ARG A 646 6.67 -12.90 11.45
CA ARG A 646 8.03 -13.12 11.94
C ARG A 646 8.38 -12.10 13.02
N LEU A 647 8.63 -12.58 14.23
CA LEU A 647 8.97 -11.77 15.40
C LEU A 647 10.37 -12.13 15.88
N VAL A 648 11.33 -11.21 15.74
CA VAL A 648 12.71 -11.39 16.21
C VAL A 648 12.95 -10.49 17.41
N ARG A 649 13.15 -11.05 18.61
CA ARG A 649 13.24 -10.31 19.88
C ARG A 649 12.07 -9.34 20.09
N SER A 650 10.89 -9.72 19.58
CA SER A 650 9.68 -8.90 19.56
C SER A 650 8.53 -9.68 20.20
N VAL A 651 7.56 -8.96 20.77
CA VAL A 651 6.45 -9.57 21.51
C VAL A 651 5.10 -9.13 20.98
N LEU A 652 4.16 -10.06 20.90
CA LEU A 652 2.73 -9.81 20.72
C LEU A 652 2.00 -10.21 22.00
N VAL A 653 1.34 -9.28 22.65
CA VAL A 653 0.56 -9.50 23.88
C VAL A 653 -0.89 -9.17 23.64
N VAL A 654 -1.75 -10.16 23.80
CA VAL A 654 -3.21 -10.03 23.73
C VAL A 654 -3.75 -10.32 25.12
N SER A 655 -4.37 -9.33 25.76
CA SER A 655 -4.88 -9.51 27.12
C SER A 655 -6.19 -8.79 27.44
N GLY A 656 -7.09 -9.46 28.14
CA GLY A 656 -8.42 -8.91 28.46
C GLY A 656 -9.30 -8.73 27.20
N VAL A 657 -9.05 -9.52 26.15
CA VAL A 657 -9.75 -9.44 24.87
C VAL A 657 -10.76 -10.58 24.74
N ALA A 658 -11.94 -10.28 24.19
CA ALA A 658 -12.92 -11.28 23.81
C ALA A 658 -12.96 -11.44 22.28
N LEU A 659 -12.63 -12.62 21.79
CA LEU A 659 -12.65 -13.01 20.39
C LEU A 659 -13.68 -14.13 20.20
N VAL A 660 -14.74 -13.87 19.44
CA VAL A 660 -15.86 -14.81 19.33
C VAL A 660 -16.35 -14.93 17.89
N THR A 661 -16.50 -16.17 17.43
CA THR A 661 -17.16 -16.52 16.17
C THR A 661 -18.43 -17.31 16.48
N VAL A 662 -19.57 -16.91 15.91
CA VAL A 662 -20.88 -17.54 16.20
C VAL A 662 -21.47 -18.31 15.02
N MET A 663 -20.63 -18.62 14.03
CA MET A 663 -21.03 -19.39 12.84
C MET A 663 -20.38 -20.77 12.82
N THR A 664 -21.05 -21.73 12.20
CA THR A 664 -20.53 -23.08 11.99
C THR A 664 -19.22 -23.04 11.19
N GLY A 665 -18.20 -23.73 11.66
CA GLY A 665 -16.86 -23.71 11.06
C GLY A 665 -16.04 -22.45 11.39
N GLY A 666 -16.55 -21.54 12.24
CA GLY A 666 -15.86 -20.31 12.62
C GLY A 666 -14.50 -20.57 13.30
N ARG A 667 -13.43 -20.01 12.75
CA ARG A 667 -12.07 -20.07 13.30
C ARG A 667 -11.73 -18.71 13.85
N THR A 668 -11.58 -18.61 15.17
CA THR A 668 -11.55 -17.32 15.87
C THR A 668 -10.24 -16.56 15.67
N VAL A 669 -9.13 -17.20 16.05
CA VAL A 669 -7.77 -16.74 15.74
C VAL A 669 -7.21 -17.64 14.66
N VAL A 670 -6.72 -17.06 13.57
CA VAL A 670 -6.13 -17.81 12.46
C VAL A 670 -4.67 -17.42 12.30
N VAL A 671 -3.80 -18.43 12.28
CA VAL A 671 -2.38 -18.30 11.97
C VAL A 671 -2.12 -18.99 10.63
N ASP A 672 -1.83 -18.20 9.59
CA ASP A 672 -1.81 -18.67 8.20
C ASP A 672 -0.67 -18.06 7.37
N GLY A 673 -0.46 -18.54 6.15
CA GLY A 673 0.56 -18.03 5.23
C GLY A 673 1.94 -18.68 5.43
N ALA A 674 3.01 -17.89 5.29
CA ALA A 674 4.38 -18.36 5.50
C ALA A 674 4.58 -18.85 6.96
N VAL A 675 5.53 -19.77 7.16
CA VAL A 675 5.88 -20.35 8.48
C VAL A 675 6.08 -19.24 9.50
N PRO A 676 5.19 -19.09 10.51
CA PRO A 676 5.39 -18.12 11.56
C PRO A 676 6.65 -18.46 12.35
N GLU A 677 7.54 -17.48 12.50
CA GLU A 677 8.85 -17.67 13.10
C GLU A 677 9.01 -16.70 14.29
N LEU A 678 9.16 -17.27 15.48
CA LEU A 678 9.41 -16.55 16.73
C LEU A 678 10.86 -16.81 17.14
N VAL A 679 11.68 -15.78 17.18
CA VAL A 679 13.12 -15.88 17.51
C VAL A 679 13.40 -14.99 18.71
N GLY A 680 13.67 -15.55 19.89
CA GLY A 680 13.99 -14.77 21.10
C GLY A 680 12.92 -13.78 21.57
N GLY A 681 11.67 -13.97 21.12
CA GLY A 681 10.50 -13.13 21.41
C GLY A 681 9.29 -13.97 21.82
N GLY A 682 8.07 -13.52 21.53
CA GLY A 682 6.92 -14.37 21.84
C GLY A 682 5.54 -13.83 21.49
N VAL A 683 4.56 -14.72 21.59
CA VAL A 683 3.13 -14.41 21.46
C VAL A 683 2.43 -14.87 22.74
N ALA A 684 1.74 -13.97 23.43
CA ALA A 684 0.97 -14.25 24.64
C ALA A 684 -0.51 -13.93 24.43
N LEU A 685 -1.37 -14.93 24.59
CA LEU A 685 -2.83 -14.83 24.59
C LEU A 685 -3.31 -15.08 26.03
N ASP A 686 -3.27 -14.02 26.85
CA ASP A 686 -3.45 -14.10 28.29
C ASP A 686 -4.79 -13.49 28.74
N ALA A 687 -5.55 -14.19 29.58
CA ALA A 687 -6.87 -13.71 30.04
C ALA A 687 -7.83 -13.33 28.90
N ALA A 688 -7.75 -14.04 27.76
CA ALA A 688 -8.62 -13.84 26.61
C ALA A 688 -9.87 -14.74 26.71
N VAL A 689 -10.98 -14.30 26.13
CA VAL A 689 -12.15 -15.16 25.89
C VAL A 689 -12.13 -15.58 24.43
N LEU A 690 -12.03 -16.89 24.17
CA LEU A 690 -12.00 -17.48 22.84
C LEU A 690 -13.24 -18.35 22.65
N GLY A 691 -14.05 -18.04 21.63
CA GLY A 691 -15.23 -18.86 21.33
C GLY A 691 -15.48 -19.04 19.85
N GLY A 692 -15.84 -20.24 19.42
CA GLY A 692 -16.00 -20.58 18.00
C GLY A 692 -16.10 -22.07 17.73
N ASP A 693 -15.98 -22.48 16.47
CA ASP A 693 -15.75 -23.88 16.16
C ASP A 693 -14.31 -24.26 16.52
N VAL A 694 -13.35 -23.40 16.15
CA VAL A 694 -11.95 -23.51 16.58
C VAL A 694 -11.51 -22.21 17.26
N ALA A 695 -10.97 -22.31 18.49
CA ALA A 695 -10.51 -21.16 19.26
C ALA A 695 -9.23 -20.53 18.66
N LEU A 696 -8.24 -21.35 18.32
CA LEU A 696 -7.07 -20.93 17.55
C LEU A 696 -6.73 -22.00 16.53
N TYR A 697 -6.58 -21.60 15.27
CA TYR A 697 -6.25 -22.49 14.18
C TYR A 697 -4.98 -22.03 13.48
N ALA A 698 -3.92 -22.84 13.57
CA ALA A 698 -2.69 -22.64 12.84
C ALA A 698 -2.64 -23.61 11.64
N SER A 699 -2.90 -23.08 10.44
CA SER A 699 -2.69 -23.83 9.19
C SER A 699 -1.21 -23.97 8.87
N ALA A 700 -0.40 -22.96 9.16
CA ALA A 700 1.04 -22.99 8.92
C ALA A 700 1.80 -23.66 10.07
N ARG A 701 2.98 -24.24 9.78
CA ARG A 701 3.90 -24.78 10.79
C ARG A 701 4.43 -23.62 11.64
N VAL A 702 4.29 -23.69 12.96
CA VAL A 702 4.80 -22.66 13.88
C VAL A 702 6.19 -23.03 14.37
N VAL A 703 7.15 -22.11 14.26
CA VAL A 703 8.54 -22.33 14.68
C VAL A 703 8.91 -21.32 15.77
N ALA A 704 9.43 -21.83 16.89
CA ALA A 704 9.93 -21.04 18.02
C ALA A 704 11.39 -21.41 18.32
N SER A 705 12.28 -20.43 18.32
CA SER A 705 13.71 -20.61 18.55
C SER A 705 14.31 -19.56 19.50
N GLU A 706 15.50 -19.85 20.03
CA GLU A 706 16.33 -18.91 20.80
C GLU A 706 15.64 -18.31 22.04
N GLY A 707 14.87 -19.12 22.78
CA GLY A 707 14.15 -18.65 23.98
C GLY A 707 12.78 -18.05 23.68
N ALA A 708 12.23 -18.29 22.48
CA ALA A 708 10.91 -17.80 22.14
C ALA A 708 9.79 -18.48 22.94
N VAL A 709 8.68 -17.77 23.17
CA VAL A 709 7.53 -18.27 23.92
C VAL A 709 6.22 -18.05 23.17
N LEU A 710 5.49 -19.14 22.93
CA LEU A 710 4.07 -19.10 22.56
C LEU A 710 3.23 -19.47 23.78
N ARG A 711 2.41 -18.56 24.29
CA ARG A 711 1.68 -18.72 25.55
C ARG A 711 0.19 -18.48 25.38
N VAL A 712 -0.62 -19.37 25.95
CA VAL A 712 -2.05 -19.18 26.19
C VAL A 712 -2.32 -19.44 27.67
N SER A 713 -2.63 -18.39 28.43
CA SER A 713 -2.75 -18.54 29.88
C SER A 713 -3.90 -17.76 30.52
N GLY A 714 -4.58 -18.37 31.50
CA GLY A 714 -5.69 -17.71 32.20
C GLY A 714 -6.90 -17.41 31.31
N SER A 715 -6.96 -18.01 30.12
CA SER A 715 -7.96 -17.72 29.10
C SER A 715 -9.21 -18.61 29.25
N GLN A 716 -10.35 -18.09 28.80
CA GLN A 716 -11.61 -18.81 28.76
C GLN A 716 -11.85 -19.38 27.35
N VAL A 717 -11.95 -20.70 27.20
CA VAL A 717 -12.08 -21.36 25.90
C VAL A 717 -13.44 -22.07 25.79
N TYR A 718 -14.31 -21.56 24.93
CA TYR A 718 -15.65 -22.08 24.66
C TYR A 718 -15.81 -22.40 23.17
N ALA A 719 -15.27 -23.56 22.74
CA ALA A 719 -15.22 -23.92 21.34
C ALA A 719 -15.46 -25.41 21.07
N ALA A 720 -15.59 -25.84 19.82
CA ALA A 720 -15.56 -27.27 19.53
C ALA A 720 -14.13 -27.83 19.68
N HIS A 721 -13.15 -27.09 19.17
CA HIS A 721 -11.72 -27.36 19.26
C HIS A 721 -10.99 -26.18 19.92
N GLY A 722 -10.00 -26.48 20.76
CA GLY A 722 -9.16 -25.47 21.41
C GLY A 722 -8.12 -24.88 20.44
N LEU A 723 -6.84 -25.13 20.75
CA LEU A 723 -5.69 -24.69 19.97
C LEU A 723 -5.27 -25.80 19.00
N VAL A 724 -5.47 -25.60 17.70
CA VAL A 724 -5.20 -26.59 16.67
C VAL A 724 -3.97 -26.19 15.85
N PHE A 725 -2.94 -27.04 15.87
CA PHE A 725 -1.75 -26.93 15.03
C PHE A 725 -1.84 -27.97 13.91
N GLU A 726 -2.33 -27.56 12.76
CA GLU A 726 -2.61 -28.46 11.63
C GLU A 726 -1.32 -28.92 10.95
N SER A 727 -0.41 -27.99 10.62
CA SER A 727 0.85 -28.31 9.93
C SER A 727 2.05 -28.54 10.86
N GLY A 728 1.82 -28.49 12.18
CA GLY A 728 2.80 -28.84 13.21
C GLY A 728 3.42 -27.67 13.96
N VAL A 729 4.26 -28.00 14.94
CA VAL A 729 4.95 -27.07 15.83
C VAL A 729 6.40 -27.51 16.05
N GLU A 730 7.32 -26.55 16.03
CA GLU A 730 8.72 -26.77 16.31
C GLU A 730 9.20 -25.78 17.37
N ALA A 731 9.86 -26.30 18.41
CA ALA A 731 10.47 -25.51 19.46
C ALA A 731 11.92 -25.96 19.66
N ASN A 732 12.84 -25.00 19.63
CA ASN A 732 14.26 -25.20 19.90
C ASN A 732 14.71 -24.23 21.01
N ALA A 733 15.13 -24.77 22.16
CA ALA A 733 15.39 -23.99 23.38
C ALA A 733 14.27 -22.97 23.70
N SER A 734 13.01 -23.36 23.46
CA SER A 734 11.84 -22.46 23.44
C SER A 734 10.63 -23.10 24.12
N ALA A 735 9.58 -22.33 24.39
CA ALA A 735 8.43 -22.80 25.16
C ALA A 735 7.08 -22.61 24.44
N VAL A 736 6.22 -23.63 24.55
CA VAL A 736 4.80 -23.56 24.16
C VAL A 736 3.96 -23.81 25.40
N VAL A 737 3.32 -22.78 25.93
CA VAL A 737 2.74 -22.73 27.28
C VAL A 737 1.22 -22.69 27.21
N VAL A 738 0.53 -23.64 27.85
CA VAL A 738 -0.94 -23.69 27.92
C VAL A 738 -1.36 -23.87 29.38
N ASN A 739 -1.52 -22.76 30.11
CA ASN A 739 -1.71 -22.82 31.57
C ASN A 739 -2.96 -22.11 32.09
N ASP A 740 -3.58 -22.66 33.12
CA ASP A 740 -4.63 -22.00 33.92
C ASP A 740 -5.86 -21.58 33.08
N ASN A 741 -6.11 -22.26 31.97
CA ASN A 741 -7.26 -21.98 31.10
C ASN A 741 -8.51 -22.68 31.61
N ALA A 742 -9.68 -22.06 31.44
CA ALA A 742 -10.96 -22.62 31.86
C ALA A 742 -11.97 -22.62 30.72
N GLY A 743 -13.00 -23.47 30.78
CA GLY A 743 -14.05 -23.48 29.77
C GLY A 743 -14.57 -24.86 29.41
N ALA A 744 -15.17 -24.98 28.23
CA ALA A 744 -15.82 -26.19 27.77
C ALA A 744 -15.55 -26.41 26.28
N LEU A 745 -15.23 -27.65 25.93
CA LEU A 745 -15.06 -28.10 24.55
C LEU A 745 -16.16 -29.08 24.20
N THR A 746 -16.83 -28.86 23.07
CA THR A 746 -17.92 -29.77 22.63
C THR A 746 -17.40 -30.96 21.83
N ASP A 747 -16.21 -30.86 21.25
CA ASP A 747 -15.50 -31.93 20.56
C ASP A 747 -14.01 -31.90 20.98
N GLY A 748 -13.08 -32.31 20.11
CA GLY A 748 -11.70 -31.87 20.11
C GLY A 748 -10.90 -32.03 21.41
N ALA A 749 -9.84 -31.24 21.53
CA ALA A 749 -9.04 -31.06 22.75
C ALA A 749 -8.60 -29.60 22.94
N LEU A 750 -8.16 -29.25 24.15
CA LEU A 750 -7.62 -27.92 24.45
C LEU A 750 -6.37 -27.62 23.62
N LEU A 751 -5.49 -28.61 23.46
CA LEU A 751 -4.35 -28.56 22.56
C LEU A 751 -4.40 -29.74 21.58
N GLU A 752 -4.48 -29.46 20.29
CA GLU A 752 -4.49 -30.45 19.21
C GLU A 752 -3.26 -30.28 18.32
N LEU A 753 -2.38 -31.28 18.35
CA LEU A 753 -1.24 -31.37 17.44
C LEU A 753 -1.62 -32.38 16.36
N ARG A 754 -1.90 -31.90 15.15
CA ARG A 754 -2.30 -32.76 14.01
C ARG A 754 -1.16 -33.00 13.03
N GLY A 755 -0.26 -32.02 12.90
CA GLY A 755 1.01 -32.16 12.18
C GLY A 755 2.15 -32.66 13.08
N SER A 756 3.39 -32.57 12.59
CA SER A 756 4.57 -32.98 13.38
C SER A 756 4.85 -32.00 14.52
N ALA A 757 5.20 -32.53 15.68
CA ALA A 757 5.56 -31.74 16.85
C ALA A 757 7.00 -32.08 17.27
N SER A 758 7.91 -31.11 17.24
CA SER A 758 9.33 -31.30 17.57
C SER A 758 9.76 -30.31 18.64
N PHE A 759 10.29 -30.82 19.74
CA PHE A 759 10.79 -30.05 20.87
C PHE A 759 12.21 -30.53 21.16
N VAL A 760 13.18 -29.65 20.92
CA VAL A 760 14.62 -29.98 21.03
C VAL A 760 15.35 -29.00 21.94
N SER A 761 16.55 -29.37 22.39
CA SER A 761 17.51 -28.50 23.09
C SER A 761 16.95 -27.79 24.34
N GLY A 762 16.29 -28.51 25.25
CA GLY A 762 15.78 -27.92 26.49
C GLY A 762 14.43 -27.21 26.34
N SER A 763 13.70 -27.44 25.24
CA SER A 763 12.37 -26.85 25.04
C SER A 763 11.35 -27.31 26.08
N TRP A 764 10.31 -26.50 26.31
CA TRP A 764 9.32 -26.73 27.36
C TRP A 764 7.88 -26.63 26.87
N LEU A 765 7.09 -27.69 27.08
CA LEU A 765 5.65 -27.72 26.83
C LEU A 765 4.90 -27.91 28.16
N PRO A 766 4.59 -26.85 28.91
CA PRO A 766 3.74 -26.94 30.08
C PRO A 766 2.26 -26.82 29.72
N VAL A 767 1.48 -27.82 30.14
CA VAL A 767 0.03 -27.83 30.15
C VAL A 767 -0.43 -28.00 31.61
N ARG A 768 -0.62 -26.88 32.32
CA ARG A 768 -0.85 -26.89 33.79
C ARG A 768 -2.07 -26.12 34.23
N GLY A 769 -2.73 -26.53 35.30
CA GLY A 769 -3.80 -25.74 35.94
C GLY A 769 -5.08 -25.57 35.12
N ASN A 770 -5.22 -26.27 33.98
CA ASN A 770 -6.36 -26.06 33.09
C ASN A 770 -7.62 -26.77 33.61
N SER A 771 -8.75 -26.07 33.62
CA SER A 771 -10.06 -26.58 34.03
C SER A 771 -11.03 -26.61 32.84
N ILE A 772 -10.92 -27.63 31.98
CA ILE A 772 -11.69 -27.75 30.74
C ILE A 772 -12.65 -28.95 30.79
N SER A 773 -13.93 -28.69 30.56
CA SER A 773 -14.90 -29.75 30.27
C SER A 773 -14.69 -30.26 28.84
N GLY A 774 -13.78 -31.22 28.65
CA GLY A 774 -13.37 -31.77 27.35
C GLY A 774 -12.06 -32.56 27.44
N ARG A 775 -11.42 -32.85 26.30
CA ARG A 775 -10.05 -33.43 26.29
C ARG A 775 -9.00 -32.31 26.44
N LEU A 776 -7.89 -32.61 27.08
CA LEU A 776 -6.79 -31.64 27.28
C LEU A 776 -5.78 -31.63 26.13
N LEU A 777 -5.41 -32.81 25.62
CA LEU A 777 -4.38 -32.97 24.61
C LEU A 777 -4.81 -34.01 23.58
N SER A 778 -4.61 -33.71 22.29
CA SER A 778 -4.71 -34.64 21.17
C SER A 778 -3.40 -34.64 20.37
N LEU A 779 -2.90 -35.82 20.04
CA LEU A 779 -1.63 -36.04 19.33
C LEU A 779 -1.89 -36.63 17.94
N PRO A 780 -0.96 -36.46 16.98
CA PRO A 780 -1.18 -36.85 15.59
C PRO A 780 -1.27 -38.37 15.43
N SER A 781 -2.09 -38.82 14.47
CA SER A 781 -2.28 -40.25 14.17
C SER A 781 -1.19 -40.82 13.25
N TYR A 782 -0.46 -39.98 12.51
CA TYR A 782 0.73 -40.33 11.71
C TYR A 782 1.55 -39.08 11.26
N PRO A 783 2.89 -39.02 11.43
CA PRO A 783 3.69 -39.95 12.23
C PRO A 783 3.27 -39.86 13.71
N ARG A 784 3.23 -41.01 14.39
CA ARG A 784 2.69 -41.16 15.76
C ARG A 784 3.68 -40.71 16.85
N SER A 785 4.33 -39.56 16.70
CA SER A 785 5.18 -39.03 17.77
C SER A 785 5.21 -37.50 17.78
N ALA A 786 5.24 -36.95 19.00
CA ALA A 786 5.84 -35.67 19.27
C ALA A 786 7.26 -35.97 19.79
N ASP A 787 8.27 -35.45 19.12
CA ASP A 787 9.67 -35.72 19.47
C ASP A 787 10.12 -34.73 20.54
N LEU A 788 10.35 -35.22 21.75
CA LEU A 788 10.87 -34.45 22.89
C LEU A 788 12.31 -34.89 23.15
N VAL A 789 13.27 -34.25 22.48
CA VAL A 789 14.70 -34.52 22.63
C VAL A 789 15.31 -33.53 23.61
N GLN A 790 15.81 -34.03 24.75
CA GLN A 790 16.34 -33.21 25.84
C GLN A 790 15.37 -32.08 26.28
N SER A 791 14.07 -32.32 26.18
CA SER A 791 13.02 -31.32 26.38
C SER A 791 11.99 -31.81 27.40
N THR A 792 11.21 -30.90 27.98
CA THR A 792 10.28 -31.19 29.08
C THR A 792 8.83 -31.00 28.65
N LEU A 793 8.01 -32.04 28.83
CA LEU A 793 6.53 -31.95 28.80
C LEU A 793 6.03 -31.97 30.25
N THR A 794 5.23 -30.98 30.64
CA THR A 794 4.66 -30.91 31.99
C THR A 794 3.14 -30.96 31.94
N LEU A 795 2.54 -31.99 32.54
CA LEU A 795 1.09 -32.08 32.76
C LEU A 795 0.83 -32.04 34.25
N HIS A 796 0.26 -30.95 34.77
CA HIS A 796 0.11 -30.77 36.22
C HIS A 796 -1.13 -29.97 36.61
N GLY A 797 -1.94 -30.49 37.54
CA GLY A 797 -3.06 -29.75 38.12
C GLY A 797 -4.21 -29.43 37.16
N ASN A 798 -4.40 -30.22 36.10
CA ASN A 798 -5.50 -30.04 35.15
C ASN A 798 -6.76 -30.81 35.61
N ALA A 799 -7.95 -30.26 35.37
CA ALA A 799 -9.25 -30.84 35.67
C ALA A 799 -10.14 -30.90 34.41
N GLY A 800 -10.87 -32.01 34.20
CA GLY A 800 -11.79 -32.20 33.07
C GLY A 800 -12.66 -33.47 33.15
N SER A 801 -13.68 -33.57 32.28
CA SER A 801 -14.80 -34.54 32.40
C SER A 801 -15.04 -35.45 31.17
N GLY A 802 -14.19 -35.45 30.14
CA GLY A 802 -14.44 -36.15 28.87
C GLY A 802 -14.27 -37.68 28.89
N ALA A 803 -15.24 -38.43 28.35
CA ALA A 803 -15.18 -39.89 28.20
C ALA A 803 -14.47 -40.34 26.90
N SER A 804 -13.65 -41.38 26.98
CA SER A 804 -13.01 -42.05 25.84
C SER A 804 -13.96 -43.08 25.20
N ARG A 805 -14.54 -42.75 24.05
CA ARG A 805 -14.97 -43.76 23.07
C ARG A 805 -14.30 -43.44 21.76
N ASP A 806 -13.46 -44.36 21.29
CA ASP A 806 -13.50 -44.90 19.93
C ASP A 806 -12.29 -45.84 19.69
N GLY A 807 -12.49 -46.87 18.86
CA GLY A 807 -11.84 -48.18 18.91
C GLY A 807 -10.35 -48.26 18.56
N ARG A 808 -9.78 -49.37 19.04
CA ARG A 808 -8.46 -50.00 18.81
C ARG A 808 -7.22 -49.09 18.86
N HIS A 809 -6.56 -49.19 20.02
CA HIS A 809 -5.21 -48.77 20.38
C HIS A 809 -4.97 -47.25 20.46
N ARG A 810 -5.23 -46.66 21.64
CA ARG A 810 -5.01 -45.24 21.98
C ARG A 810 -4.30 -45.10 23.33
N CYS A 811 -3.32 -44.20 23.41
CA CYS A 811 -2.98 -43.50 24.66
C CYS A 811 -3.92 -42.30 24.78
N SER A 812 -5.05 -42.47 25.46
CA SER A 812 -5.95 -41.37 25.84
C SER A 812 -5.91 -41.22 27.35
N TRP A 813 -5.43 -40.08 27.85
CA TRP A 813 -5.32 -39.81 29.29
C TRP A 813 -6.65 -39.25 29.82
N GLY A 814 -7.50 -40.14 30.36
CA GLY A 814 -8.60 -39.76 31.25
C GLY A 814 -8.09 -39.70 32.69
N ALA A 815 -8.38 -38.62 33.41
CA ALA A 815 -7.95 -38.44 34.80
C ALA A 815 -8.70 -39.39 35.75
N PRO A 816 -8.03 -40.08 36.70
CA PRO A 816 -8.68 -40.58 37.89
C PRO A 816 -8.74 -39.46 38.94
N ALA A 817 -9.87 -39.37 39.64
CA ALA A 817 -10.02 -38.54 40.82
C ALA A 817 -9.15 -39.09 41.97
N GLY A 818 -8.26 -38.27 42.51
CA GLY A 818 -7.49 -38.60 43.71
C GLY A 818 -6.06 -38.08 43.68
N SER A 819 -5.76 -37.16 44.58
CA SER A 819 -4.43 -36.63 44.87
C SER A 819 -3.36 -37.72 45.00
N SER A 820 -2.36 -37.70 44.13
CA SER A 820 -1.04 -38.28 44.44
C SER A 820 0.05 -37.64 43.56
N SER A 821 1.11 -37.20 44.22
CA SER A 821 2.24 -36.44 43.69
C SER A 821 3.35 -37.36 43.15
N TRP A 822 3.69 -37.33 41.85
CA TRP A 822 4.89 -38.04 41.33
C TRP A 822 5.53 -37.40 40.07
N GLY A 823 6.84 -37.12 40.17
CA GLY A 823 7.93 -37.48 39.22
C GLY A 823 8.05 -36.79 37.85
N ALA A 824 9.08 -35.95 37.68
CA ALA A 824 9.59 -35.49 36.38
C ALA A 824 10.25 -36.64 35.58
N TRP A 825 9.92 -36.78 34.30
CA TRP A 825 10.51 -37.77 33.39
C TRP A 825 11.78 -37.23 32.73
N ARG A 826 12.92 -37.93 32.86
CA ARG A 826 14.09 -37.82 31.97
C ARG A 826 14.16 -39.09 31.13
N SER A 827 14.12 -38.98 29.81
CA SER A 827 14.20 -40.14 28.92
C SER A 827 15.66 -40.48 28.57
N THR A 828 16.07 -41.71 28.91
CA THR A 828 16.97 -42.51 28.06
C THR A 828 16.08 -43.43 27.24
N GLY A 829 16.27 -43.43 25.92
CA GLY A 829 15.26 -43.83 24.93
C GLY A 829 14.81 -45.30 24.89
N ARG A 830 13.76 -45.48 24.07
CA ARG A 830 13.00 -46.70 23.67
C ARG A 830 11.90 -47.16 24.64
N CYS A 831 10.64 -46.96 24.24
CA CYS A 831 9.49 -47.66 24.84
C CYS A 831 9.46 -49.11 24.36
N CYS A 832 9.72 -50.06 25.27
CA CYS A 832 9.44 -51.48 25.08
C CYS A 832 8.14 -51.89 25.78
N SER A 833 7.36 -52.73 25.11
CA SER A 833 6.09 -53.31 25.53
C SER A 833 6.28 -54.56 26.42
N ARG A 834 5.72 -54.58 27.65
CA ARG A 834 5.16 -55.78 28.30
C ARG A 834 4.41 -55.42 29.58
N TRP A 835 3.18 -55.89 29.70
CA TRP A 835 2.39 -55.86 30.94
C TRP A 835 2.34 -57.28 31.51
N THR A 836 2.57 -57.42 32.82
CA THR A 836 2.21 -58.61 33.60
C THR A 836 1.21 -58.24 34.69
N THR A 837 0.17 -59.05 34.78
CA THR A 837 -1.06 -58.93 35.56
C THR A 837 -0.89 -59.19 37.06
N GLY A 838 -1.68 -58.50 37.89
CA GLY A 838 -1.91 -58.85 39.29
C GLY A 838 -3.12 -58.11 39.88
N LEU A 839 -4.28 -58.78 39.92
CA LEU A 839 -5.44 -58.53 40.80
C LEU A 839 -5.16 -59.16 42.19
N PRO A 840 -5.86 -58.82 43.32
CA PRO A 840 -7.33 -58.81 43.42
C PRO A 840 -8.05 -57.84 44.41
N THR A 841 -9.36 -57.62 44.12
CA THR A 841 -10.58 -57.46 45.00
C THR A 841 -10.61 -56.38 46.12
N SER A 842 -11.72 -55.66 46.43
CA SER A 842 -13.11 -56.11 46.63
C SER A 842 -14.17 -54.97 46.68
N SER A 843 -15.36 -55.26 46.11
CA SER A 843 -16.75 -54.93 46.50
C SER A 843 -17.23 -53.49 46.85
N GLY A 844 -18.32 -53.05 46.19
CA GLY A 844 -19.32 -52.18 46.84
C GLY A 844 -20.24 -51.31 45.95
N ASN A 845 -21.28 -51.93 45.35
CA ASN A 845 -22.60 -51.39 44.96
C ASN A 845 -22.78 -50.25 43.92
N SER A 846 -23.69 -50.54 42.98
CA SER A 846 -24.18 -49.71 41.86
C SER A 846 -25.70 -49.51 41.94
N VAL A 847 -26.22 -48.29 41.69
CA VAL A 847 -27.57 -48.00 41.11
C VAL A 847 -27.53 -46.63 40.36
N PRO A 848 -28.24 -46.42 39.23
CA PRO A 848 -27.90 -45.40 38.22
C PRO A 848 -28.78 -44.14 38.25
N TRP A 849 -28.26 -43.01 37.74
CA TRP A 849 -29.08 -41.85 37.34
C TRP A 849 -29.06 -41.67 35.81
N ARG A 850 -30.24 -41.78 35.20
CA ARG A 850 -30.53 -41.31 33.83
C ARG A 850 -30.66 -39.78 33.87
N VAL A 851 -30.08 -39.08 32.89
CA VAL A 851 -30.41 -37.67 32.62
C VAL A 851 -30.83 -37.52 31.16
N ALA A 852 -32.03 -36.97 31.00
CA ALA A 852 -32.68 -36.65 29.73
C ALA A 852 -32.21 -35.30 29.17
N PHE A 853 -32.26 -35.18 27.84
CA PHE A 853 -31.91 -34.00 27.06
C PHE A 853 -32.85 -32.81 27.32
N ALA A 854 -32.30 -31.59 27.36
CA ALA A 854 -33.05 -30.33 27.32
C ALA A 854 -32.75 -29.54 26.02
N THR A 855 -33.81 -29.00 25.42
CA THR A 855 -33.94 -28.37 24.09
C THR A 855 -33.68 -26.85 24.09
N PRO A 856 -33.53 -26.19 22.90
CA PRO A 856 -32.93 -24.87 22.77
C PRO A 856 -33.97 -23.75 22.99
N LYS A 857 -34.03 -23.17 24.20
CA LYS A 857 -34.81 -21.94 24.46
C LYS A 857 -34.07 -20.84 25.23
N CYS A 858 -32.84 -21.05 25.69
CA CYS A 858 -32.11 -20.05 26.48
C CYS A 858 -31.30 -19.03 25.64
N ALA A 859 -31.00 -19.31 24.37
CA ALA A 859 -30.20 -18.43 23.51
C ALA A 859 -30.91 -17.11 23.12
N ALA A 860 -32.25 -17.07 23.14
CA ALA A 860 -33.01 -15.90 22.67
C ALA A 860 -33.15 -14.76 23.70
N LEU A 861 -32.79 -14.97 24.97
CA LEU A 861 -33.01 -13.99 26.05
C LEU A 861 -31.90 -12.92 26.18
N LEU A 862 -30.72 -13.16 25.61
CA LEU A 862 -29.60 -12.19 25.58
C LEU A 862 -29.88 -10.97 24.69
N LEU A 863 -30.81 -11.05 23.73
CA LEU A 863 -31.07 -9.99 22.76
C LEU A 863 -32.11 -8.94 23.21
N ARG A 864 -32.86 -9.14 24.30
CA ARG A 864 -34.01 -8.26 24.64
C ARG A 864 -33.92 -7.43 25.93
N ARG A 865 -33.00 -7.70 26.87
CA ARG A 865 -32.88 -6.90 28.11
C ARG A 865 -31.45 -6.82 28.64
N GLY A 866 -30.66 -5.88 28.12
CA GLY A 866 -29.33 -5.57 28.60
C GLY A 866 -29.10 -4.05 28.71
N ARG A 867 -29.78 -3.37 29.64
CA ARG A 867 -29.36 -2.06 30.14
C ARG A 867 -29.25 -2.15 31.66
N CYS A 868 -28.03 -2.31 32.17
CA CYS A 868 -27.69 -1.90 33.53
C CYS A 868 -27.02 -0.53 33.43
N ARG A 869 -27.41 0.43 34.28
CA ARG A 869 -26.78 1.76 34.32
C ARG A 869 -25.36 1.62 34.91
N GLY A 870 -24.35 1.92 34.11
CA GLY A 870 -22.94 2.05 34.52
C GLY A 870 -22.09 0.80 34.26
N GLY A 871 -21.37 0.80 33.13
CA GLY A 871 -20.29 -0.17 32.82
C GLY A 871 -20.74 -1.50 32.22
N VAL A 872 -19.97 -2.00 31.24
CA VAL A 872 -20.16 -3.29 30.57
C VAL A 872 -19.89 -4.43 31.56
N ALA A 873 -20.84 -5.36 31.72
CA ALA A 873 -20.69 -6.55 32.55
C ALA A 873 -21.07 -7.82 31.77
N ALA A 874 -20.25 -8.86 31.86
CA ALA A 874 -20.54 -10.19 31.34
C ALA A 874 -21.63 -10.89 32.19
N ALA A 875 -22.65 -11.45 31.54
CA ALA A 875 -23.69 -12.24 32.22
C ALA A 875 -23.21 -13.68 32.44
N VAL A 876 -23.07 -14.09 33.70
CA VAL A 876 -22.79 -15.49 34.08
C VAL A 876 -24.11 -16.21 34.35
N LEU A 877 -24.42 -17.26 33.58
CA LEU A 877 -25.55 -18.17 33.83
C LEU A 877 -25.11 -19.28 34.81
N ARG A 878 -25.75 -19.36 35.98
CA ARG A 878 -25.68 -20.54 36.86
C ARG A 878 -26.94 -21.37 36.70
N ALA A 879 -26.80 -22.65 36.31
CA ALA A 879 -27.89 -23.60 36.36
C ALA A 879 -28.11 -24.04 37.83
N GLY A 880 -29.21 -23.59 38.44
CA GLY A 880 -29.67 -24.13 39.71
C GLY A 880 -30.33 -25.48 39.49
N THR A 881 -29.99 -26.47 40.33
CA THR A 881 -30.65 -27.76 40.33
C THR A 881 -32.12 -27.58 40.74
N GLY A 882 -33.02 -27.72 39.77
CA GLY A 882 -34.48 -27.80 39.98
C GLY A 882 -35.18 -26.46 40.14
N THR A 883 -35.48 -25.78 39.02
CA THR A 883 -36.72 -25.01 38.70
C THR A 883 -36.44 -24.06 37.51
N THR A 884 -37.45 -23.82 36.68
CA THR A 884 -37.45 -23.11 35.38
C THR A 884 -37.21 -21.58 35.47
N ALA A 885 -36.25 -21.10 36.25
CA ALA A 885 -35.90 -19.68 36.34
C ALA A 885 -34.40 -19.41 36.12
N CYS A 886 -34.04 -18.68 35.06
CA CYS A 886 -32.70 -18.11 34.89
C CYS A 886 -32.54 -16.87 35.78
N ARG A 887 -31.55 -16.86 36.70
CA ARG A 887 -31.15 -15.65 37.44
C ARG A 887 -29.83 -15.10 36.88
N CYS A 888 -29.81 -13.83 36.50
CA CYS A 888 -28.58 -13.07 36.21
C CYS A 888 -28.11 -12.35 37.48
N THR A 889 -26.81 -12.44 37.81
CA THR A 889 -26.18 -11.63 38.87
C THR A 889 -24.98 -10.88 38.30
N CYS A 890 -24.93 -9.56 38.51
CA CYS A 890 -23.78 -8.72 38.13
C CYS A 890 -22.69 -8.79 39.21
N ARG A 891 -21.43 -9.01 38.82
CA ARG A 891 -20.25 -8.85 39.69
C ARG A 891 -19.28 -7.84 39.06
N THR A 892 -18.89 -6.84 39.83
CA THR A 892 -17.83 -5.88 39.50
C THR A 892 -16.48 -6.47 39.88
N TRP A 893 -15.53 -6.54 38.94
CA TRP A 893 -14.14 -6.91 39.21
C TRP A 893 -13.31 -5.63 39.40
N THR A 894 -12.69 -5.51 40.57
CA THR A 894 -11.63 -4.52 40.83
C THR A 894 -10.31 -5.24 40.75
N ASP A 895 -9.57 -5.06 39.66
CA ASP A 895 -8.14 -5.38 39.64
C ASP A 895 -7.36 -4.17 39.12
N ALA A 896 -6.50 -3.64 39.99
CA ALA A 896 -5.92 -2.30 39.90
C ALA A 896 -4.57 -2.25 39.18
N THR A 897 -4.15 -3.34 38.54
CA THR A 897 -2.83 -3.44 37.89
C THR A 897 -2.87 -3.38 36.36
N ALA A 898 -4.04 -3.49 35.71
CA ALA A 898 -4.20 -3.31 34.26
C ALA A 898 -4.48 -1.84 33.85
N ARG A 899 -4.85 -0.96 34.79
CA ARG A 899 -5.26 0.43 34.49
C ARG A 899 -4.13 1.43 34.22
N LEU A 900 -2.86 1.03 34.34
CA LEU A 900 -1.72 1.95 34.16
C LEU A 900 -1.18 2.03 32.73
N ALA A 901 -1.44 1.05 31.87
CA ALA A 901 -0.96 1.08 30.48
C ALA A 901 -1.80 1.99 29.56
N CYS A 902 -3.08 2.21 29.90
CA CYS A 902 -4.03 2.94 29.05
C CYS A 902 -3.93 4.48 29.18
N ARG A 903 -3.00 5.02 29.99
CA ARG A 903 -2.86 6.47 30.28
C ARG A 903 -1.52 7.09 29.84
N ARG A 904 -0.71 6.43 29.02
CA ARG A 904 0.50 7.03 28.43
C ARG A 904 0.59 6.81 26.93
#